data_AF-A0A942AZP7-F1
#
_entry.id   AF-A0A942AZP7-F1
#
_cell.length_a   1.000
_cell.length_b   1.000
_cell.length_c   1.000
_cell.angle_alpha   90.00
_cell.angle_beta   90.00
_cell.angle_gamma   90.00
#
_symmetry.space_group_name_H-M   'P 1'
#
loop_
_entity.id
_entity.type
_entity.pdbx_description
1 polymer ?
#
loop_
_entity_poly.entity_id
_entity_poly.type
_entity_poly.pdbx_seq_one_letter_code
_entity_poly.pdbx_strand_id
1 'polypeptide(L)'
;MKKIYLLWVISIFAISTFSCKDDDDNKVVPPPVEKGAVVINAVIGLEGRANPEDAQGTKWAAGDQICVLTNDSSFLYRYTNNTWAATDTSMYLVWGEGSLELSGYYPGTSGVSMKTFSLPVDQKEQKNLAAADYMICDPFMLSECPADKTATLHFSRLTTKVTFRIPTYEGVITDVKITSPCKGITNGTPVEEAVTILPYQTGENQSATYSALLITGEKEVATENFITFMADDKEMMLQGIPAMTAGYAYQYTLSIEGESVIVTQVEIGEWGDSGKDEPLPVDTILTIEGQALATYSEVTAPYIKELIVTGEMSPEAWTALLKFPRISSITIQDYTGTLPENCFYNLDTKKTTLPTSLTTFKALKVTAIGESAFRACQSLQTIEFPEARIVGDHTFYNCYNLSTISCEKVEKLEAYAFANCKAVVSINFPVLQEAGKSSLYTCSALQNVSLPQVKKLDYGTFYYCKALTSITLPEVTEFDDYTFAHCTALVSAEFPKLKKTGTYTFAQCTAFETLSAPVLKEITDFMFTNTAIKKIPDCLQNVTKVGQKAFYTCKELTEVTLTEIDTVGVGAFYQCAALKQVALESTRYIDADAFRSCAALERLSLPKVEFIGNFAFNSCTKLESIDLPQALSIGNYTFAKCENIKEVSVPKVEWLGMECFEYCSSLKSFKSTTVKTIDPRCFADCSAMTEVDLPLLTNLSSYMFYRCYALTQVNLPNVKRVGNFVFHTNKALESISLPEVTFFGTNTFNGCANLREVNIPKADTLGFQMFSSCTNLSEIFLPRVNYIDSKAFLKCSGLNTVKFGATGEIKFNGAEVFSEASYSTCDLYLNANGIEIQNVTGTSWKDYVWKSVTPYQPEN
;
A
#
# COMPACT_ATOMS: atom_id res chain seq x y z
N MET A 1 -54.85 45.34 -40.92
CA MET A 1 -54.84 44.12 -41.76
C MET A 1 -53.45 43.50 -41.71
N LYS A 2 -53.39 42.19 -41.45
CA LYS A 2 -52.33 41.22 -41.80
C LYS A 2 -50.87 41.70 -41.93
N LYS A 3 -50.05 41.26 -40.96
CA LYS A 3 -48.91 40.32 -41.13
C LYS A 3 -48.23 40.27 -42.51
N ILE A 4 -46.88 40.25 -42.47
CA ILE A 4 -45.93 39.31 -43.13
C ILE A 4 -44.85 39.93 -44.06
N TYR A 5 -43.60 39.71 -43.60
CA TYR A 5 -42.32 39.45 -44.30
C TYR A 5 -41.53 40.62 -44.92
N LEU A 6 -40.20 40.58 -45.07
CA LEU A 6 -39.05 39.87 -44.47
C LEU A 6 -37.80 40.30 -45.30
N LEU A 7 -36.68 40.59 -44.60
CA LEU A 7 -35.25 40.58 -45.03
C LEU A 7 -34.66 41.67 -45.97
N TRP A 8 -33.66 42.37 -45.37
CA TRP A 8 -32.26 42.61 -45.84
C TRP A 8 -32.03 43.66 -46.95
N VAL A 9 -30.98 44.52 -46.96
CA VAL A 9 -29.77 44.77 -46.14
C VAL A 9 -29.06 46.02 -46.72
N ILE A 10 -28.13 46.66 -45.97
CA ILE A 10 -27.05 47.60 -46.43
C ILE A 10 -27.56 48.99 -46.89
N SER A 11 -27.02 50.15 -46.49
CA SER A 11 -25.82 50.50 -45.75
C SER A 11 -25.62 52.03 -45.76
N ILE A 12 -24.73 52.49 -44.87
CA ILE A 12 -23.65 53.46 -45.12
C ILE A 12 -23.95 54.98 -45.04
N PHE A 13 -23.29 55.57 -44.02
CA PHE A 13 -22.53 56.84 -44.05
C PHE A 13 -23.35 58.14 -44.09
N ALA A 14 -22.97 59.25 -43.44
CA ALA A 14 -21.70 59.68 -42.87
C ALA A 14 -21.83 61.16 -42.46
N ILE A 15 -20.97 61.61 -41.52
CA ILE A 15 -20.15 62.84 -41.61
C ILE A 15 -20.91 64.18 -41.68
N SER A 16 -20.57 65.28 -41.01
CA SER A 16 -19.62 65.64 -39.96
C SER A 16 -19.80 67.15 -39.71
N THR A 17 -19.40 67.61 -38.52
CA THR A 17 -18.64 68.85 -38.23
C THR A 17 -19.04 70.20 -38.84
N PHE A 18 -19.27 71.20 -37.97
CA PHE A 18 -18.42 72.41 -37.76
C PHE A 18 -19.03 73.18 -36.56
N SER A 19 -18.39 73.20 -35.39
CA SER A 19 -17.50 74.25 -34.86
C SER A 19 -18.13 75.64 -34.69
N CYS A 20 -18.25 76.08 -33.43
CA CYS A 20 -18.04 77.44 -32.89
C CYS A 20 -17.98 77.28 -31.36
N LYS A 21 -16.80 77.41 -30.74
CA LYS A 21 -16.29 78.59 -30.01
C LYS A 21 -17.16 79.03 -28.81
N ASP A 22 -16.51 78.93 -27.65
CA ASP A 22 -16.74 79.52 -26.33
C ASP A 22 -17.81 80.62 -26.25
N ASP A 23 -18.80 80.42 -25.39
CA ASP A 23 -18.98 81.17 -24.13
C ASP A 23 -20.28 80.73 -23.43
N ASP A 24 -20.33 81.02 -22.14
CA ASP A 24 -21.51 81.11 -21.26
C ASP A 24 -22.08 79.85 -20.57
N ASP A 25 -21.67 79.72 -19.31
CA ASP A 25 -22.59 79.86 -18.17
C ASP A 25 -23.80 78.90 -18.14
N ASN A 26 -23.56 77.58 -18.20
CA ASN A 26 -24.59 76.61 -17.80
C ASN A 26 -24.68 76.52 -16.27
N LYS A 27 -25.27 77.56 -15.67
CA LYS A 27 -25.86 77.50 -14.34
C LYS A 27 -26.92 76.39 -14.35
N VAL A 28 -26.54 75.21 -13.88
CA VAL A 28 -27.51 74.19 -13.48
C VAL A 28 -28.25 74.76 -12.28
N VAL A 29 -29.46 75.26 -12.51
CA VAL A 29 -30.32 75.84 -11.49
C VAL A 29 -30.86 74.69 -10.62
N PRO A 30 -30.82 74.78 -9.27
CA PRO A 30 -31.48 73.81 -8.41
C PRO A 30 -32.98 73.71 -8.78
N PRO A 31 -33.62 72.55 -8.58
CA PRO A 31 -35.02 72.37 -8.99
C PRO A 31 -35.89 73.46 -8.33
N PRO A 32 -36.88 74.03 -9.04
CA PRO A 32 -37.70 75.10 -8.49
C PRO A 32 -38.46 74.63 -7.24
N VAL A 33 -38.11 75.22 -6.10
CA VAL A 33 -38.65 74.89 -4.75
C VAL A 33 -40.19 75.01 -4.72
N GLU A 34 -40.77 75.85 -5.56
CA GLU A 34 -42.22 76.09 -5.67
C GLU A 34 -43.03 74.93 -6.28
N LYS A 35 -42.39 73.88 -6.83
CA LYS A 35 -43.08 72.77 -7.54
C LYS A 35 -43.06 71.39 -6.86
N GLY A 36 -42.60 71.27 -5.61
CA GLY A 36 -42.65 70.00 -4.86
C GLY A 36 -41.59 68.95 -5.26
N ALA A 37 -40.46 69.39 -5.81
CA ALA A 37 -39.35 68.51 -6.21
C ALA A 37 -38.67 67.84 -5.00
N VAL A 38 -38.20 66.61 -5.20
CA VAL A 38 -37.38 65.83 -4.25
C VAL A 38 -35.92 66.19 -4.46
N VAL A 39 -35.22 66.54 -3.37
CA VAL A 39 -33.78 66.80 -3.39
C VAL A 39 -33.05 65.47 -3.22
N ILE A 40 -32.09 65.17 -4.11
CA ILE A 40 -31.28 63.96 -4.01
C ILE A 40 -30.03 64.25 -3.17
N ASN A 41 -29.76 63.37 -2.21
CA ASN A 41 -28.52 63.36 -1.46
C ASN A 41 -27.87 61.97 -1.52
N ALA A 42 -26.93 61.75 -2.43
CA ALA A 42 -26.17 60.51 -2.43
C ALA A 42 -25.07 60.58 -1.36
N VAL A 43 -25.00 59.55 -0.53
CA VAL A 43 -23.95 59.35 0.48
C VAL A 43 -23.27 58.01 0.23
N ILE A 44 -21.97 57.94 0.52
CA ILE A 44 -21.18 56.72 0.35
C ILE A 44 -20.69 56.36 1.75
N GLY A 45 -21.29 55.33 2.37
CA GLY A 45 -20.92 54.86 3.72
C GLY A 45 -20.60 55.97 4.73
N LEU A 46 -19.70 55.68 5.67
CA LEU A 46 -19.10 56.70 6.54
C LEU A 46 -17.89 57.40 5.88
N GLU A 47 -17.37 56.89 4.75
CA GLU A 47 -16.01 57.25 4.30
C GLU A 47 -15.75 57.23 2.78
N GLY A 48 -14.73 58.00 2.39
CA GLY A 48 -14.50 58.66 1.10
C GLY A 48 -14.18 57.86 -0.17
N ARG A 49 -14.08 58.57 -1.31
CA ARG A 49 -13.85 58.13 -2.71
C ARG A 49 -12.40 57.84 -3.07
N ALA A 50 -12.23 57.16 -4.20
CA ALA A 50 -10.98 56.97 -4.93
C ALA A 50 -10.47 58.29 -5.57
N ASN A 51 -10.16 59.29 -4.75
CA ASN A 51 -9.53 60.51 -5.23
C ASN A 51 -8.12 60.69 -4.60
N PRO A 52 -7.03 60.59 -5.38
CA PRO A 52 -5.67 60.67 -4.85
C PRO A 52 -5.27 62.05 -4.31
N GLU A 53 -6.04 63.12 -4.55
CA GLU A 53 -5.69 64.48 -4.09
C GLU A 53 -6.46 64.98 -2.86
N ASP A 54 -7.44 64.23 -2.34
CA ASP A 54 -8.12 64.58 -1.09
C ASP A 54 -7.71 63.60 0.02
N ALA A 55 -6.92 64.06 0.97
CA ALA A 55 -6.43 63.29 2.11
C ALA A 55 -7.56 62.68 2.97
N GLN A 56 -8.82 63.08 2.77
CA GLN A 56 -9.98 62.52 3.47
C GLN A 56 -10.89 61.70 2.55
N GLY A 57 -10.81 61.85 1.23
CA GLY A 57 -11.70 61.21 0.26
C GLY A 57 -13.20 61.52 0.41
N THR A 58 -13.66 62.23 1.44
CA THR A 58 -15.04 62.13 1.98
C THR A 58 -16.15 62.76 1.13
N LYS A 59 -15.89 63.22 -0.11
CA LYS A 59 -16.86 64.00 -0.90
C LYS A 59 -16.91 63.60 -2.39
N TRP A 60 -18.12 63.65 -2.95
CA TRP A 60 -18.35 63.65 -4.41
C TRP A 60 -17.62 64.84 -5.06
N ALA A 61 -17.18 64.71 -6.31
CA ALA A 61 -16.45 65.73 -7.06
C ALA A 61 -17.40 66.45 -7.99
N ALA A 62 -17.09 67.72 -8.22
CA ALA A 62 -17.75 68.48 -9.26
C ALA A 62 -17.67 67.73 -10.60
N GLY A 63 -18.83 67.41 -11.16
CA GLY A 63 -18.95 66.71 -12.45
C GLY A 63 -19.32 65.23 -12.36
N ASP A 64 -19.25 64.60 -11.18
CA ASP A 64 -19.71 63.21 -10.99
C ASP A 64 -21.16 63.04 -11.39
N GLN A 65 -21.48 61.86 -11.91
CA GLN A 65 -22.85 61.54 -12.28
C GLN A 65 -23.30 60.22 -11.67
N ILE A 66 -24.49 60.21 -11.07
CA ILE A 66 -25.19 59.01 -10.61
C ILE A 66 -26.47 58.83 -11.41
N CYS A 67 -26.87 57.58 -11.61
CA CYS A 67 -28.21 57.28 -12.09
C CYS A 67 -29.09 56.91 -10.90
N VAL A 68 -30.20 57.64 -10.73
CA VAL A 68 -31.25 57.36 -9.74
C VAL A 68 -32.40 56.67 -10.45
N LEU A 69 -32.83 55.54 -9.90
CA LEU A 69 -33.86 54.67 -10.46
C LEU A 69 -35.12 54.74 -9.58
N THR A 70 -36.28 54.79 -10.23
CA THR A 70 -37.60 54.57 -9.63
C THR A 70 -38.27 53.38 -10.31
N ASN A 71 -39.46 52.98 -9.84
CA ASN A 71 -40.23 51.84 -10.36
C ASN A 71 -40.35 51.79 -11.89
N ASP A 72 -40.49 52.96 -12.55
CA ASP A 72 -40.80 53.04 -13.98
C ASP A 72 -39.80 53.89 -14.79
N SER A 73 -38.75 54.45 -14.16
CA SER A 73 -37.90 55.46 -14.82
C SER A 73 -36.50 55.58 -14.22
N SER A 74 -35.57 56.13 -15.01
CA SER A 74 -34.18 56.39 -14.61
C SER A 74 -33.81 57.84 -14.89
N PHE A 75 -33.15 58.48 -13.93
CA PHE A 75 -32.79 59.90 -14.00
C PHE A 75 -31.30 60.07 -13.73
N LEU A 76 -30.64 60.91 -14.51
CA LEU A 76 -29.22 61.22 -14.34
C LEU A 76 -29.05 62.48 -13.51
N TYR A 77 -28.27 62.39 -12.43
CA TYR A 77 -27.93 63.52 -11.56
C TYR A 77 -26.44 63.79 -11.66
N ARG A 78 -26.07 65.08 -11.68
CA ARG A 78 -24.69 65.54 -11.65
C ARG A 78 -24.41 66.28 -10.34
N TYR A 79 -23.26 66.03 -9.74
CA TYR A 79 -22.82 66.74 -8.55
C TYR A 79 -22.15 68.06 -8.93
N THR A 80 -22.69 69.18 -8.49
CA THR A 80 -22.11 70.53 -8.70
C THR A 80 -22.38 71.40 -7.47
N ASN A 81 -21.41 72.26 -7.09
CA ASN A 81 -21.55 73.19 -5.96
C ASN A 81 -22.08 72.54 -4.66
N ASN A 82 -21.54 71.36 -4.30
CA ASN A 82 -21.94 70.56 -3.13
C ASN A 82 -23.40 70.05 -3.12
N THR A 83 -24.11 70.06 -4.25
CA THR A 83 -25.48 69.54 -4.35
C THR A 83 -25.64 68.66 -5.59
N TRP A 84 -26.61 67.75 -5.57
CA TRP A 84 -26.99 66.93 -6.73
C TRP A 84 -28.09 67.61 -7.52
N ALA A 85 -27.87 67.80 -8.81
CA ALA A 85 -28.85 68.38 -9.72
C ALA A 85 -29.11 67.48 -10.92
N ALA A 86 -30.36 67.37 -11.36
CA ALA A 86 -30.71 66.61 -12.55
C ALA A 86 -29.99 67.19 -13.78
N THR A 87 -29.48 66.32 -14.65
CA THR A 87 -28.76 66.79 -15.86
C THR A 87 -29.69 67.32 -16.94
N ASP A 88 -30.94 66.85 -16.96
CA ASP A 88 -32.00 67.39 -17.81
C ASP A 88 -32.90 68.29 -16.94
N THR A 89 -32.82 69.60 -17.15
CA THR A 89 -33.59 70.58 -16.37
C THR A 89 -35.10 70.51 -16.63
N SER A 90 -35.55 69.76 -17.64
CA SER A 90 -36.97 69.51 -17.92
C SER A 90 -37.53 68.29 -17.19
N MET A 91 -36.67 67.46 -16.55
CA MET A 91 -37.05 66.25 -15.82
C MET A 91 -36.49 66.27 -14.40
N TYR A 92 -37.37 66.33 -13.39
CA TYR A 92 -37.00 66.26 -11.98
C TYR A 92 -37.96 65.35 -11.21
N LEU A 93 -37.47 64.71 -10.15
CA LEU A 93 -38.30 63.88 -9.27
C LEU A 93 -39.26 64.79 -8.48
N VAL A 94 -40.55 64.48 -8.50
CA VAL A 94 -41.60 65.15 -7.73
C VAL A 94 -42.27 64.12 -6.85
N TRP A 95 -42.58 64.50 -5.60
CA TRP A 95 -43.30 63.61 -4.70
C TRP A 95 -44.78 63.53 -5.09
N GLY A 96 -45.29 62.32 -5.37
CA GLY A 96 -46.70 62.03 -5.66
C GLY A 96 -47.49 61.51 -4.45
N GLU A 97 -48.75 61.09 -4.63
CA GLU A 97 -49.49 60.37 -3.57
C GLU A 97 -49.02 58.91 -3.48
N GLY A 98 -48.37 58.52 -2.38
CA GLY A 98 -47.92 57.15 -2.11
C GLY A 98 -46.43 57.00 -1.78
N SER A 99 -45.97 55.75 -1.69
CA SER A 99 -44.57 55.40 -1.43
C SER A 99 -43.69 55.48 -2.69
N LEU A 100 -42.43 55.88 -2.53
CA LEU A 100 -41.44 55.99 -3.61
C LEU A 100 -40.30 54.98 -3.39
N GLU A 101 -40.11 54.06 -4.33
CA GLU A 101 -38.92 53.19 -4.37
C GLU A 101 -37.77 53.93 -5.04
N LEU A 102 -36.58 53.87 -4.43
CA LEU A 102 -35.37 54.44 -4.97
C LEU A 102 -34.25 53.42 -4.96
N SER A 103 -33.46 53.40 -6.02
CA SER A 103 -32.14 52.76 -6.09
C SER A 103 -31.23 53.62 -6.95
N GLY A 104 -29.96 53.26 -7.08
CA GLY A 104 -29.09 53.96 -7.99
C GLY A 104 -27.72 53.35 -8.16
N TYR A 105 -27.03 53.72 -9.22
CA TYR A 105 -25.67 53.24 -9.49
C TYR A 105 -24.74 54.38 -9.89
N TYR A 106 -23.44 54.17 -9.65
CA TYR A 106 -22.34 55.02 -10.08
C TYR A 106 -21.28 54.16 -10.79
N PRO A 107 -20.68 54.61 -11.91
CA PRO A 107 -20.93 55.89 -12.57
C PRO A 107 -22.22 55.89 -13.42
N GLY A 108 -22.90 57.04 -13.49
CA GLY A 108 -24.08 57.28 -14.32
C GLY A 108 -23.75 57.45 -15.80
N THR A 109 -23.05 56.50 -16.40
CA THR A 109 -22.63 56.55 -17.82
C THR A 109 -23.31 55.48 -18.66
N SER A 110 -23.34 55.68 -19.98
CA SER A 110 -23.92 54.69 -20.91
C SER A 110 -23.24 53.33 -20.76
N GLY A 111 -24.04 52.26 -20.70
CA GLY A 111 -23.55 50.88 -20.56
C GLY A 111 -23.35 50.39 -19.12
N VAL A 112 -23.55 51.25 -18.11
CA VAL A 112 -23.51 50.87 -16.69
C VAL A 112 -24.94 50.77 -16.14
N SER A 113 -25.19 49.81 -15.25
CA SER A 113 -26.46 49.66 -14.51
C SER A 113 -26.23 49.05 -13.14
N MET A 114 -27.28 48.86 -12.35
CA MET A 114 -27.25 48.10 -11.07
C MET A 114 -26.76 46.66 -11.20
N LYS A 115 -26.82 46.07 -12.39
CA LYS A 115 -26.52 44.65 -12.63
C LYS A 115 -25.41 44.42 -13.64
N THR A 116 -24.93 45.47 -14.29
CA THR A 116 -23.95 45.35 -15.38
C THR A 116 -22.95 46.47 -15.30
N PHE A 117 -21.68 46.10 -15.23
CA PHE A 117 -20.53 47.01 -15.21
C PHE A 117 -19.33 46.31 -15.85
N SER A 118 -18.58 47.00 -16.70
CA SER A 118 -17.31 46.51 -17.25
C SER A 118 -16.18 47.32 -16.63
N LEU A 119 -15.20 46.63 -16.05
CA LEU A 119 -14.07 47.28 -15.39
C LEU A 119 -13.16 47.96 -16.42
N PRO A 120 -12.92 49.28 -16.35
CA PRO A 120 -12.00 49.96 -17.24
C PRO A 120 -10.57 49.44 -17.05
N VAL A 121 -9.96 48.99 -18.15
CA VAL A 121 -8.58 48.44 -18.15
C VAL A 121 -7.50 49.52 -18.17
N ASP A 122 -7.79 50.69 -18.72
CA ASP A 122 -6.90 51.85 -18.63
C ASP A 122 -7.37 52.74 -17.48
N GLN A 123 -6.66 52.74 -16.36
CA GLN A 123 -6.93 53.58 -15.19
C GLN A 123 -5.81 54.61 -14.96
N LYS A 124 -4.97 54.90 -15.97
CA LYS A 124 -3.80 55.79 -15.84
C LYS A 124 -4.16 57.24 -15.55
N GLU A 125 -5.38 57.66 -15.87
CA GLU A 125 -5.89 59.00 -15.61
C GLU A 125 -6.97 58.97 -14.53
N GLN A 126 -7.03 60.02 -13.72
CA GLN A 126 -7.99 60.17 -12.61
C GLN A 126 -9.44 59.97 -13.05
N LYS A 127 -9.80 60.46 -14.25
CA LYS A 127 -11.13 60.28 -14.84
C LYS A 127 -11.46 58.80 -15.08
N ASN A 128 -10.48 58.02 -15.51
CA ASN A 128 -10.68 56.60 -15.79
C ASN A 128 -10.67 55.76 -14.51
N LEU A 129 -9.86 56.15 -13.52
CA LEU A 129 -9.91 55.58 -12.17
C LEU A 129 -11.28 55.82 -11.51
N ALA A 130 -11.85 57.03 -11.65
CA ALA A 130 -13.20 57.35 -11.17
C ALA A 130 -14.28 56.55 -11.92
N ALA A 131 -14.12 56.33 -13.23
CA ALA A 131 -15.01 55.47 -14.00
C ALA A 131 -14.94 53.99 -13.58
N ALA A 132 -13.85 53.59 -12.90
CA ALA A 132 -13.68 52.24 -12.37
C ALA A 132 -14.32 52.04 -10.98
N ASP A 133 -14.73 53.11 -10.27
CA ASP A 133 -15.23 53.07 -8.89
C ASP A 133 -16.72 52.68 -8.84
N TYR A 134 -17.05 51.44 -9.19
CA TYR A 134 -18.43 50.98 -9.30
C TYR A 134 -19.14 50.82 -7.95
N MET A 135 -20.29 51.49 -7.81
CA MET A 135 -21.11 51.48 -6.60
C MET A 135 -22.59 51.33 -6.92
N ILE A 136 -23.32 50.71 -5.99
CA ILE A 136 -24.77 50.57 -6.05
C ILE A 136 -25.42 51.01 -4.74
N CYS A 137 -26.60 51.60 -4.84
CA CYS A 137 -27.54 51.80 -3.76
C CYS A 137 -28.67 50.78 -3.98
N ASP A 138 -28.75 49.78 -3.11
CA ASP A 138 -29.80 48.77 -3.18
C ASP A 138 -31.19 49.43 -3.09
N PRO A 139 -32.23 48.82 -3.72
CA PRO A 139 -33.57 49.36 -3.67
C PRO A 139 -34.10 49.51 -2.25
N PHE A 140 -34.61 50.69 -1.94
CA PHE A 140 -35.28 50.99 -0.67
C PHE A 140 -36.55 51.79 -0.89
N MET A 141 -37.50 51.63 0.03
CA MET A 141 -38.81 52.27 -0.03
C MET A 141 -38.87 53.46 0.92
N LEU A 142 -39.24 54.63 0.41
CA LEU A 142 -39.67 55.75 1.23
C LEU A 142 -41.21 55.73 1.32
N SER A 143 -41.74 55.46 2.51
CA SER A 143 -43.19 55.32 2.75
C SER A 143 -43.94 56.66 2.78
N GLU A 144 -43.26 57.76 3.06
CA GLU A 144 -43.81 59.12 3.14
C GLU A 144 -42.75 60.18 2.77
N CYS A 145 -43.19 61.40 2.44
CA CYS A 145 -42.30 62.48 2.03
C CYS A 145 -41.47 63.00 3.22
N PRO A 146 -40.13 63.00 3.16
CA PRO A 146 -39.29 63.56 4.21
C PRO A 146 -39.60 65.05 4.46
N ALA A 147 -39.53 65.50 5.72
CA ALA A 147 -39.90 66.85 6.11
C ALA A 147 -39.07 67.95 5.41
N ASP A 148 -37.82 67.65 5.07
CA ASP A 148 -36.90 68.51 4.32
C ASP A 148 -36.94 68.27 2.80
N LYS A 149 -37.77 67.33 2.35
CA LYS A 149 -37.90 66.85 0.96
C LYS A 149 -36.62 66.23 0.39
N THR A 150 -35.70 65.77 1.22
CA THR A 150 -34.44 65.14 0.80
C THR A 150 -34.55 63.61 0.81
N ALA A 151 -34.28 62.97 -0.32
CA ALA A 151 -34.09 61.52 -0.41
C ALA A 151 -32.59 61.18 -0.36
N THR A 152 -32.18 60.47 0.69
CA THR A 152 -30.77 60.07 0.87
C THR A 152 -30.54 58.66 0.33
N LEU A 153 -29.60 58.52 -0.62
CA LEU A 153 -29.23 57.23 -1.22
C LEU A 153 -27.90 56.77 -0.65
N HIS A 154 -27.84 55.57 -0.07
CA HIS A 154 -26.64 54.99 0.52
C HIS A 154 -25.96 54.04 -0.49
N PHE A 155 -24.82 54.47 -1.03
CA PHE A 155 -24.06 53.69 -1.99
C PHE A 155 -23.03 52.79 -1.29
N SER A 156 -23.01 51.53 -1.71
CA SER A 156 -22.05 50.49 -1.34
C SER A 156 -21.13 50.20 -2.52
N ARG A 157 -19.83 50.08 -2.24
CA ARG A 157 -18.82 49.78 -3.26
C ARG A 157 -18.81 48.30 -3.61
N LEU A 158 -18.63 48.01 -4.89
CA LEU A 158 -18.44 46.65 -5.40
C LEU A 158 -17.02 46.43 -5.96
N THR A 159 -16.14 47.40 -5.77
CA THR A 159 -14.72 47.37 -6.14
C THR A 159 -13.85 47.39 -4.89
N THR A 160 -12.60 46.97 -5.04
CA THR A 160 -11.55 47.11 -4.03
C THR A 160 -10.42 47.96 -4.58
N LYS A 161 -9.75 48.74 -3.71
CA LYS A 161 -8.56 49.50 -4.10
C LYS A 161 -7.32 48.69 -3.80
N VAL A 162 -6.48 48.49 -4.81
CA VAL A 162 -5.13 47.95 -4.65
C VAL A 162 -4.13 49.06 -4.91
N THR A 163 -3.20 49.22 -3.98
CA THR A 163 -2.09 50.16 -4.06
C THR A 163 -0.80 49.40 -3.83
N PHE A 164 0.27 49.71 -4.55
CA PHE A 164 1.59 49.21 -4.17
C PHE A 164 2.70 50.23 -4.38
N ARG A 165 3.79 50.07 -3.63
CA ARG A 165 5.02 50.87 -3.69
C ARG A 165 6.26 49.97 -3.59
N ILE A 166 7.38 50.44 -4.13
CA ILE A 166 8.68 49.74 -4.08
C ILE A 166 9.76 50.71 -3.54
N PRO A 167 9.69 51.08 -2.25
CA PRO A 167 10.42 52.23 -1.72
C PRO A 167 11.94 52.03 -1.68
N THR A 168 12.40 50.77 -1.66
CA THR A 168 13.82 50.41 -1.57
C THR A 168 14.53 50.32 -2.91
N TYR A 169 13.82 50.45 -4.03
CA TYR A 169 14.40 50.30 -5.37
C TYR A 169 14.85 51.65 -5.95
N GLU A 170 16.13 51.76 -6.29
CA GLU A 170 16.70 53.01 -6.83
C GLU A 170 16.63 53.14 -8.37
N GLY A 171 16.25 52.06 -9.07
CA GLY A 171 16.16 52.02 -10.54
C GLY A 171 14.83 52.52 -11.10
N VAL A 172 14.66 52.40 -12.42
CA VAL A 172 13.46 52.89 -13.14
C VAL A 172 12.41 51.80 -13.23
N ILE A 173 11.18 52.11 -12.80
CA ILE A 173 10.00 51.23 -12.92
C ILE A 173 9.12 51.69 -14.08
N THR A 174 8.85 50.81 -15.05
CA THR A 174 7.98 51.07 -16.21
C THR A 174 7.03 49.89 -16.48
N ASP A 175 6.10 50.06 -17.43
CA ASP A 175 5.13 49.02 -17.88
C ASP A 175 4.37 48.32 -16.73
N VAL A 176 3.95 49.11 -15.74
CA VAL A 176 3.25 48.59 -14.56
C VAL A 176 1.83 48.14 -14.90
N LYS A 177 1.47 46.95 -14.42
CA LYS A 177 0.18 46.29 -14.63
C LYS A 177 -0.28 45.61 -13.34
N ILE A 178 -1.57 45.71 -13.03
CA ILE A 178 -2.24 45.01 -11.93
C ILE A 178 -3.35 44.15 -12.51
N THR A 179 -3.42 42.87 -12.17
CA THR A 179 -4.46 41.96 -12.68
C THR A 179 -5.65 41.93 -11.74
N SER A 180 -6.83 42.26 -12.26
CA SER A 180 -8.11 42.04 -11.58
C SER A 180 -8.59 40.62 -11.85
N PRO A 181 -9.05 39.85 -10.84
CA PRO A 181 -9.55 38.49 -11.03
C PRO A 181 -10.87 38.46 -11.82
N CYS A 182 -11.61 39.57 -11.84
CA CYS A 182 -12.85 39.70 -12.58
C CYS A 182 -12.82 40.91 -13.52
N LYS A 183 -13.35 40.74 -14.75
CA LYS A 183 -13.43 41.80 -15.76
C LYS A 183 -14.59 42.78 -15.58
N GLY A 184 -15.49 42.51 -14.65
CA GLY A 184 -16.70 43.30 -14.43
C GLY A 184 -17.79 42.49 -13.74
N ILE A 185 -19.01 43.02 -13.79
CA ILE A 185 -20.21 42.46 -13.16
C ILE A 185 -21.28 42.27 -14.25
N THR A 186 -21.92 41.11 -14.26
CA THR A 186 -23.06 40.80 -15.16
C THR A 186 -24.15 40.11 -14.35
N ASN A 187 -25.40 40.53 -14.51
CA ASN A 187 -26.55 40.08 -13.71
C ASN A 187 -26.36 40.24 -12.19
N GLY A 188 -25.52 41.18 -11.74
CA GLY A 188 -25.23 41.43 -10.33
C GLY A 188 -24.13 40.53 -9.74
N THR A 189 -23.47 39.69 -10.53
CA THR A 189 -22.39 38.81 -10.08
C THR A 189 -21.06 39.16 -10.78
N PRO A 190 -19.91 39.12 -10.08
CA PRO A 190 -18.60 39.23 -10.71
C PRO A 190 -18.37 38.17 -11.80
N VAL A 191 -17.76 38.56 -12.91
CA VAL A 191 -17.41 37.65 -14.02
C VAL A 191 -15.93 37.25 -13.86
N GLU A 192 -15.69 36.02 -13.43
CA GLU A 192 -14.36 35.41 -13.21
C GLU A 192 -13.57 35.19 -14.51
N GLU A 193 -13.14 36.29 -15.10
CA GLU A 193 -12.24 36.34 -16.24
C GLU A 193 -11.20 37.42 -15.95
N ALA A 194 -9.94 37.01 -15.78
CA ALA A 194 -8.87 37.90 -15.37
C ALA A 194 -8.64 39.00 -16.41
N VAL A 195 -8.43 40.23 -15.95
CA VAL A 195 -8.15 41.37 -16.83
C VAL A 195 -7.00 42.19 -16.29
N THR A 196 -6.09 42.59 -17.18
CA THR A 196 -4.94 43.40 -16.84
C THR A 196 -5.31 44.89 -16.84
N ILE A 197 -5.00 45.57 -15.74
CA ILE A 197 -5.27 46.98 -15.50
C ILE A 197 -3.97 47.77 -15.56
N LEU A 198 -3.98 48.90 -16.27
CA LEU A 198 -2.94 49.92 -16.24
C LEU A 198 -3.25 50.87 -15.07
N PRO A 199 -2.48 50.86 -13.97
CA PRO A 199 -2.81 51.59 -12.77
C PRO A 199 -2.55 53.09 -12.89
N TYR A 200 -3.22 53.85 -12.04
CA TYR A 200 -2.95 55.26 -11.81
C TYR A 200 -1.66 55.42 -11.00
N GLN A 201 -0.73 56.25 -11.48
CA GLN A 201 0.54 56.52 -10.80
C GLN A 201 0.52 57.88 -10.12
N THR A 202 0.93 57.94 -8.86
CA THR A 202 1.28 59.19 -8.16
C THR A 202 2.75 59.16 -7.73
N GLY A 203 3.40 60.33 -7.75
CA GLY A 203 4.83 60.44 -7.43
C GLY A 203 5.75 59.86 -8.52
N GLU A 204 7.05 60.05 -8.33
CA GLU A 204 8.11 59.58 -9.23
C GLU A 204 9.16 58.76 -8.46
N ASN A 205 9.82 57.83 -9.14
CA ASN A 205 10.93 56.99 -8.63
C ASN A 205 10.56 56.27 -7.31
N GLN A 206 11.39 56.37 -6.27
CA GLN A 206 11.17 55.71 -4.96
C GLN A 206 9.89 56.15 -4.24
N SER A 207 9.28 57.28 -4.64
CA SER A 207 8.00 57.76 -4.10
C SER A 207 6.80 57.26 -4.91
N ALA A 208 7.03 56.57 -6.03
CA ALA A 208 5.97 56.15 -6.94
C ALA A 208 5.02 55.17 -6.25
N THR A 209 3.73 55.48 -6.35
CA THR A 209 2.64 54.68 -5.83
C THR A 209 1.69 54.36 -6.97
N TYR A 210 1.41 53.08 -7.16
CA TYR A 210 0.55 52.58 -8.23
C TYR A 210 -0.78 52.11 -7.66
N SER A 211 -1.88 52.71 -8.10
CA SER A 211 -3.24 52.46 -7.60
C SER A 211 -4.15 51.94 -8.71
N ALA A 212 -4.91 50.89 -8.45
CA ALA A 212 -5.96 50.39 -9.34
C ALA A 212 -7.21 49.98 -8.54
N LEU A 213 -8.36 50.06 -9.19
CA LEU A 213 -9.60 49.48 -8.71
C LEU A 213 -9.86 48.17 -9.40
N LEU A 214 -10.14 47.14 -8.61
CA LEU A 214 -10.36 45.77 -9.06
C LEU A 214 -11.76 45.30 -8.65
N ILE A 215 -12.28 44.30 -9.36
CA ILE A 215 -13.48 43.56 -8.94
C ILE A 215 -13.01 42.26 -8.28
N THR A 216 -13.49 42.00 -7.08
CA THR A 216 -13.10 40.84 -6.27
C THR A 216 -13.75 39.55 -6.76
N GLY A 217 -13.01 38.45 -6.77
CA GLY A 217 -13.53 37.10 -6.99
C GLY A 217 -13.77 36.35 -5.68
N GLU A 218 -14.47 35.21 -5.71
CA GLU A 218 -14.79 34.43 -4.50
C GLU A 218 -13.59 33.63 -3.94
N LYS A 219 -12.48 33.54 -4.69
CA LYS A 219 -11.33 32.68 -4.37
C LYS A 219 -10.00 33.32 -4.73
N GLU A 220 -8.96 32.91 -4.01
CA GLU A 220 -7.56 33.18 -4.37
C GLU A 220 -7.21 32.49 -5.71
N VAL A 221 -6.44 33.18 -6.56
CA VAL A 221 -6.00 32.66 -7.87
C VAL A 221 -4.48 32.54 -7.87
N ALA A 222 -3.99 31.39 -7.39
CA ALA A 222 -2.56 31.14 -7.17
C ALA A 222 -1.71 31.11 -8.45
N THR A 223 -2.29 30.82 -9.61
CA THR A 223 -1.56 30.60 -10.88
C THR A 223 -1.40 31.84 -11.74
N GLU A 224 -2.08 32.95 -11.40
CA GLU A 224 -2.09 34.17 -12.19
C GLU A 224 -1.05 35.19 -11.68
N ASN A 225 -0.52 36.01 -12.59
CA ASN A 225 0.37 37.11 -12.25
C ASN A 225 -0.47 38.27 -11.71
N PHE A 226 -0.29 38.62 -10.44
CA PHE A 226 -1.05 39.68 -9.78
C PHE A 226 -0.52 41.07 -10.12
N ILE A 227 0.78 41.30 -9.95
CA ILE A 227 1.44 42.57 -10.29
C ILE A 227 2.60 42.26 -11.23
N THR A 228 2.69 43.00 -12.34
CA THR A 228 3.82 42.90 -13.29
C THR A 228 4.35 44.29 -13.63
N PHE A 229 5.65 44.42 -13.79
CA PHE A 229 6.32 45.67 -14.16
C PHE A 229 7.73 45.40 -14.71
N MET A 230 8.34 46.40 -15.33
CA MET A 230 9.72 46.39 -15.80
C MET A 230 10.59 47.19 -14.83
N ALA A 231 11.66 46.58 -14.31
CA ALA A 231 12.68 47.22 -13.48
C ALA A 231 14.01 47.22 -14.24
N ASP A 232 14.46 48.40 -14.68
CA ASP A 232 15.66 48.57 -15.54
C ASP A 232 15.73 47.55 -16.69
N ASP A 233 14.65 47.45 -17.47
CA ASP A 233 14.47 46.53 -18.61
C ASP A 233 14.32 45.03 -18.27
N LYS A 234 14.20 44.66 -16.99
CA LYS A 234 13.86 43.29 -16.56
C LYS A 234 12.41 43.16 -16.13
N GLU A 235 11.74 42.13 -16.63
CA GLU A 235 10.35 41.81 -16.23
C GLU A 235 10.33 41.26 -14.81
N MET A 236 9.48 41.84 -13.99
CA MET A 236 9.26 41.51 -12.59
C MET A 236 7.79 41.12 -12.39
N MET A 237 7.53 40.06 -11.64
CA MET A 237 6.18 39.57 -11.39
C MET A 237 5.97 39.12 -9.94
N LEU A 238 4.83 39.51 -9.38
CA LEU A 238 4.28 38.96 -8.15
C LEU A 238 3.13 38.01 -8.52
N GLN A 239 3.26 36.73 -8.20
CA GLN A 239 2.27 35.70 -8.51
C GLN A 239 1.27 35.50 -7.36
N GLY A 240 0.05 35.08 -7.70
CA GLY A 240 -1.00 34.77 -6.76
C GLY A 240 -1.86 35.99 -6.46
N ILE A 241 -3.04 36.08 -7.08
CA ILE A 241 -4.03 37.12 -6.77
C ILE A 241 -4.71 36.73 -5.45
N PRO A 242 -4.55 37.52 -4.37
CA PRO A 242 -5.15 37.20 -3.08
C PRO A 242 -6.67 37.34 -3.13
N ALA A 243 -7.36 36.61 -2.26
CA ALA A 243 -8.77 36.89 -2.00
C ALA A 243 -8.90 38.30 -1.39
N MET A 244 -9.79 39.12 -1.95
CA MET A 244 -9.99 40.51 -1.56
C MET A 244 -11.47 40.78 -1.32
N THR A 245 -11.77 41.77 -0.49
CA THR A 245 -13.14 42.17 -0.14
C THR A 245 -13.48 43.52 -0.77
N ALA A 246 -14.65 43.63 -1.40
CA ALA A 246 -15.14 44.90 -1.92
C ALA A 246 -15.28 45.94 -0.81
N GLY A 247 -14.96 47.20 -1.10
CA GLY A 247 -14.97 48.29 -0.12
C GLY A 247 -13.70 48.44 0.72
N TYR A 248 -12.74 47.52 0.62
CA TYR A 248 -11.45 47.61 1.31
C TYR A 248 -10.35 48.16 0.41
N ALA A 249 -9.32 48.73 1.04
CA ALA A 249 -8.07 49.15 0.40
C ALA A 249 -6.92 48.27 0.88
N TYR A 250 -6.12 47.78 -0.08
CA TYR A 250 -4.95 46.94 0.13
C TYR A 250 -3.71 47.70 -0.35
N GLN A 251 -2.74 47.92 0.52
CA GLN A 251 -1.50 48.63 0.22
C GLN A 251 -0.30 47.71 0.42
N TYR A 252 0.37 47.37 -0.68
CA TYR A 252 1.53 46.48 -0.69
C TYR A 252 2.84 47.29 -0.72
N THR A 253 3.78 46.94 0.15
CA THR A 253 5.17 47.39 0.02
C THR A 253 6.00 46.23 -0.49
N LEU A 254 6.52 46.38 -1.70
CA LEU A 254 7.33 45.36 -2.37
C LEU A 254 8.81 45.67 -2.24
N SER A 255 9.64 44.63 -2.29
CA SER A 255 11.08 44.74 -2.47
C SER A 255 11.52 43.84 -3.63
N ILE A 256 12.57 44.26 -4.33
CA ILE A 256 13.19 43.50 -5.42
C ILE A 256 14.47 42.87 -4.87
N GLU A 257 14.53 41.55 -4.86
CA GLU A 257 15.68 40.78 -4.42
C GLU A 257 16.18 39.90 -5.58
N GLY A 258 17.19 40.38 -6.29
CA GLY A 258 17.72 39.71 -7.47
C GLY A 258 16.72 39.70 -8.64
N GLU A 259 16.20 38.52 -8.97
CA GLU A 259 15.17 38.32 -10.02
C GLU A 259 13.78 38.00 -9.44
N SER A 260 13.58 38.25 -8.14
CA SER A 260 12.33 37.97 -7.43
C SER A 260 11.74 39.23 -6.81
N VAL A 261 10.41 39.32 -6.83
CA VAL A 261 9.64 40.34 -6.13
C VAL A 261 9.06 39.71 -4.88
N ILE A 262 9.34 40.31 -3.72
CA ILE A 262 8.76 39.87 -2.45
C ILE A 262 7.87 40.97 -1.86
N VAL A 263 6.82 40.54 -1.18
CA VAL A 263 5.96 41.43 -0.40
C VAL A 263 6.60 41.57 0.99
N THR A 264 7.08 42.77 1.31
CA THR A 264 7.71 43.07 2.61
C THR A 264 6.70 43.50 3.66
N GLN A 265 5.59 44.10 3.22
CA GLN A 265 4.55 44.63 4.10
C GLN A 265 3.23 44.71 3.33
N VAL A 266 2.11 44.50 4.03
CA VAL A 266 0.77 44.76 3.50
C VAL A 266 -0.04 45.49 4.56
N GLU A 267 -0.67 46.60 4.18
CA GLU A 267 -1.63 47.35 4.99
C GLU A 267 -3.03 47.14 4.40
N ILE A 268 -4.00 46.76 5.22
CA ILE A 268 -5.39 46.54 4.79
C ILE A 268 -6.29 47.38 5.70
N GLY A 269 -7.21 48.12 5.12
CA GLY A 269 -8.20 48.88 5.88
C GLY A 269 -9.46 49.14 5.07
N GLU A 270 -10.50 49.62 5.75
CA GLU A 270 -11.62 50.24 5.06
C GLU A 270 -11.10 51.44 4.24
N TRP A 271 -11.71 51.72 3.10
CA TRP A 271 -11.14 52.63 2.10
C TRP A 271 -10.90 54.08 2.61
N GLY A 272 -11.51 54.51 3.73
CA GLY A 272 -11.22 55.80 4.35
C GLY A 272 -10.33 55.77 5.60
N ASP A 273 -9.99 54.58 6.11
CA ASP A 273 -9.22 54.40 7.34
C ASP A 273 -7.89 53.67 7.13
N SER A 274 -7.48 53.48 5.87
CA SER A 274 -6.17 52.93 5.50
C SER A 274 -5.06 53.82 6.09
N GLY A 275 -4.49 53.37 7.22
CA GLY A 275 -3.43 54.07 7.95
C GLY A 275 -3.55 54.05 9.48
N LYS A 276 -4.59 53.44 10.09
CA LYS A 276 -4.75 53.43 11.56
C LYS A 276 -4.23 52.20 12.30
N ASP A 277 -4.09 51.04 11.65
CA ASP A 277 -3.56 49.84 12.28
C ASP A 277 -2.12 49.56 11.84
N GLU A 278 -1.25 49.24 12.80
CA GLU A 278 0.15 48.92 12.54
C GLU A 278 0.27 47.67 11.64
N PRO A 279 1.05 47.73 10.55
CA PRO A 279 1.24 46.61 9.62
C PRO A 279 2.03 45.47 10.27
N LEU A 280 1.52 44.23 10.16
CA LEU A 280 2.24 43.04 10.61
C LEU A 280 3.24 42.56 9.54
N PRO A 281 4.52 42.33 9.89
CA PRO A 281 5.47 41.70 8.99
C PRO A 281 5.02 40.30 8.54
N VAL A 282 5.40 39.90 7.33
CA VAL A 282 5.36 38.47 6.96
C VAL A 282 6.26 37.71 7.94
N ASP A 283 5.85 36.52 8.37
CA ASP A 283 6.53 35.68 9.36
C ASP A 283 6.46 36.18 10.82
N THR A 284 5.33 36.77 11.21
CA THR A 284 5.10 37.25 12.58
C THR A 284 4.91 36.11 13.57
N ILE A 285 5.41 36.31 14.80
CA ILE A 285 5.12 35.48 15.99
C ILE A 285 3.92 36.11 16.72
N LEU A 286 2.82 35.37 16.85
CA LEU A 286 1.64 35.81 17.60
C LEU A 286 1.61 35.12 18.97
N THR A 287 1.49 35.91 20.03
CA THR A 287 1.13 35.39 21.37
C THR A 287 -0.31 35.80 21.69
N ILE A 288 -1.18 34.84 22.01
CA ILE A 288 -2.61 35.09 22.22
C ILE A 288 -3.19 34.18 23.30
N GLU A 289 -4.14 34.69 24.09
CA GLU A 289 -4.90 33.85 25.01
C GLU A 289 -5.84 32.92 24.24
N GLY A 290 -5.93 31.65 24.64
CA GLY A 290 -6.69 30.62 23.93
C GLY A 290 -8.17 30.96 23.76
N GLN A 291 -8.79 31.66 24.72
CA GLN A 291 -10.18 32.14 24.60
C GLN A 291 -10.36 33.22 23.51
N ALA A 292 -9.32 34.02 23.24
CA ALA A 292 -9.34 35.07 22.21
C ALA A 292 -9.03 34.54 20.80
N LEU A 293 -8.48 33.32 20.70
CA LEU A 293 -8.09 32.72 19.43
C LEU A 293 -9.28 32.50 18.48
N ALA A 294 -10.45 32.15 19.04
CA ALA A 294 -11.67 31.92 18.26
C ALA A 294 -12.10 33.15 17.43
N THR A 295 -11.93 34.35 18.00
CA THR A 295 -12.29 35.63 17.39
C THR A 295 -11.15 36.30 16.65
N TYR A 296 -9.98 35.65 16.51
CA TYR A 296 -8.84 36.23 15.79
C TYR A 296 -9.18 36.48 14.31
N SER A 297 -8.70 37.61 13.80
CA SER A 297 -9.01 38.12 12.46
C SER A 297 -8.45 37.22 11.36
N GLU A 298 -9.30 36.85 10.40
CA GLU A 298 -8.90 36.10 9.21
C GLU A 298 -8.06 36.93 8.25
N VAL A 299 -8.12 38.26 8.34
CA VAL A 299 -7.31 39.18 7.52
C VAL A 299 -5.85 39.13 7.93
N THR A 300 -5.56 38.97 9.23
CA THR A 300 -4.17 38.99 9.75
C THR A 300 -3.57 37.60 9.93
N ALA A 301 -4.39 36.54 9.96
CA ALA A 301 -3.92 35.16 10.14
C ALA A 301 -2.91 34.67 9.07
N PRO A 302 -2.98 35.07 7.79
CA PRO A 302 -1.99 34.68 6.78
C PRO A 302 -0.55 35.15 7.05
N TYR A 303 -0.32 36.13 7.92
CA TYR A 303 1.02 36.65 8.24
C TYR A 303 1.72 35.92 9.40
N ILE A 304 0.98 35.08 10.13
CA ILE A 304 1.49 34.42 11.33
C ILE A 304 2.22 33.13 10.94
N LYS A 305 3.50 33.06 11.28
CA LYS A 305 4.34 31.86 11.09
C LYS A 305 4.51 31.04 12.36
N GLU A 306 4.45 31.69 13.51
CA GLU A 306 4.53 31.03 14.81
C GLU A 306 3.39 31.51 15.71
N LEU A 307 2.70 30.57 16.36
CA LEU A 307 1.63 30.86 17.29
C LEU A 307 1.99 30.34 18.68
N ILE A 308 1.94 31.22 19.67
CA ILE A 308 2.10 30.91 21.08
C ILE A 308 0.74 31.15 21.75
N VAL A 309 0.11 30.08 22.24
CA VAL A 309 -1.19 30.15 22.91
C VAL A 309 -0.99 30.04 24.42
N THR A 310 -1.45 31.06 25.14
CA THR A 310 -1.48 31.12 26.61
C THR A 310 -2.89 30.86 27.13
N GLY A 311 -3.02 30.53 28.42
CA GLY A 311 -4.33 30.26 29.03
C GLY A 311 -5.04 28.99 28.53
N GLU A 312 -6.35 28.89 28.81
CA GLU A 312 -7.18 27.74 28.44
C GLU A 312 -7.64 27.77 26.97
N MET A 313 -7.79 26.59 26.37
CA MET A 313 -8.28 26.40 25.00
C MET A 313 -9.76 25.97 25.01
N SER A 314 -10.64 26.77 24.41
CA SER A 314 -12.04 26.37 24.17
C SER A 314 -12.16 25.45 22.95
N PRO A 315 -13.28 24.72 22.76
CA PRO A 315 -13.53 23.92 21.56
C PRO A 315 -13.40 24.71 20.24
N GLU A 316 -13.85 25.96 20.25
CA GLU A 316 -13.79 26.87 19.10
C GLU A 316 -12.35 27.30 18.80
N ALA A 317 -11.52 27.46 19.84
CA ALA A 317 -10.11 27.79 19.70
C ALA A 317 -9.31 26.72 18.95
N TRP A 318 -9.60 25.43 19.18
CA TRP A 318 -8.98 24.33 18.41
C TRP A 318 -9.30 24.40 16.92
N THR A 319 -10.54 24.77 16.58
CA THR A 319 -10.97 24.93 15.18
C THR A 319 -10.40 26.21 14.55
N ALA A 320 -10.16 27.25 15.35
CA ALA A 320 -9.60 28.51 14.87
C ALA A 320 -8.14 28.40 14.42
N LEU A 321 -7.42 27.35 14.81
CA LEU A 321 -6.06 27.07 14.30
C LEU A 321 -6.03 26.87 12.77
N LEU A 322 -7.17 26.58 12.14
CA LEU A 322 -7.32 26.45 10.69
C LEU A 322 -7.21 27.78 9.93
N LYS A 323 -7.39 28.91 10.63
CA LYS A 323 -7.33 30.25 10.03
C LYS A 323 -5.93 30.65 9.59
N PHE A 324 -4.88 29.93 10.03
CA PHE A 324 -3.48 30.33 9.85
C PHE A 324 -2.78 29.50 8.74
N PRO A 325 -2.92 29.83 7.45
CA PRO A 325 -2.46 28.99 6.34
C PRO A 325 -0.92 28.86 6.24
N ARG A 326 -0.16 29.81 6.80
CA ARG A 326 1.32 29.85 6.74
C ARG A 326 2.01 29.40 8.03
N ILE A 327 1.25 28.94 9.02
CA ILE A 327 1.81 28.60 10.32
C ILE A 327 2.76 27.41 10.24
N SER A 328 3.98 27.61 10.74
CA SER A 328 5.04 26.59 10.77
C SER A 328 5.25 25.98 12.15
N SER A 329 4.86 26.71 13.21
CA SER A 329 5.04 26.31 14.61
C SER A 329 3.86 26.73 15.47
N ILE A 330 3.38 25.82 16.33
CA ILE A 330 2.39 26.10 17.37
C ILE A 330 2.98 25.70 18.73
N THR A 331 2.86 26.57 19.73
CA THR A 331 3.22 26.28 21.14
C THR A 331 2.06 26.62 22.06
N ILE A 332 1.52 25.63 22.77
CA ILE A 332 0.49 25.79 23.79
C ILE A 332 1.15 25.73 25.17
N GLN A 333 1.15 26.85 25.90
CA GLN A 333 1.93 26.99 27.14
C GLN A 333 1.19 26.49 28.38
N ASP A 334 -0.10 26.80 28.51
CA ASP A 334 -0.82 26.67 29.78
C ASP A 334 -1.90 25.60 29.82
N TYR A 335 -2.36 25.11 28.67
CA TYR A 335 -3.43 24.12 28.62
C TYR A 335 -3.03 22.83 29.34
N THR A 336 -3.75 22.52 30.43
CA THR A 336 -3.60 21.30 31.22
C THR A 336 -4.67 20.28 30.86
N GLY A 337 -4.33 18.99 30.88
CA GLY A 337 -5.28 17.90 30.69
C GLY A 337 -5.03 17.12 29.39
N THR A 338 -6.11 16.60 28.81
CA THR A 338 -6.07 15.75 27.61
C THR A 338 -6.34 16.58 26.38
N LEU A 339 -5.44 16.52 25.40
CA LEU A 339 -5.68 17.10 24.08
C LEU A 339 -6.89 16.38 23.43
N PRO A 340 -7.90 17.08 22.89
CA PRO A 340 -9.14 16.43 22.46
C PRO A 340 -8.92 15.39 21.33
N GLU A 341 -9.76 14.35 21.33
CA GLU A 341 -9.79 13.35 20.26
C GLU A 341 -10.11 14.01 18.92
N ASN A 342 -9.46 13.55 17.85
CA ASN A 342 -9.67 14.02 16.48
C ASN A 342 -9.56 15.55 16.28
N CYS A 343 -8.97 16.29 17.22
CA CYS A 343 -8.92 17.76 17.17
C CYS A 343 -8.29 18.30 15.88
N PHE A 344 -7.37 17.54 15.26
CA PHE A 344 -6.77 17.87 13.97
C PHE A 344 -7.07 16.89 12.83
N TYR A 345 -8.11 16.06 12.99
CA TYR A 345 -8.46 15.04 12.00
C TYR A 345 -9.96 14.98 11.78
N ASN A 346 -10.40 15.23 10.55
CA ASN A 346 -11.81 15.14 10.19
C ASN A 346 -12.15 13.71 9.74
N LEU A 347 -13.02 13.04 10.50
CA LEU A 347 -13.42 11.64 10.27
C LEU A 347 -14.20 11.43 8.96
N ASP A 348 -15.04 12.40 8.56
CA ASP A 348 -15.88 12.31 7.36
C ASP A 348 -15.07 12.40 6.07
N THR A 349 -14.20 13.41 6.01
CA THR A 349 -13.33 13.67 4.85
C THR A 349 -12.06 12.81 4.85
N LYS A 350 -11.74 12.19 6.00
CA LYS A 350 -10.50 11.45 6.24
C LYS A 350 -9.23 12.27 5.98
N LYS A 351 -9.27 13.55 6.33
CA LYS A 351 -8.17 14.49 6.13
C LYS A 351 -7.77 15.13 7.46
N THR A 352 -6.48 15.42 7.59
CA THR A 352 -6.03 16.34 8.63
C THR A 352 -6.62 17.72 8.37
N THR A 353 -6.91 18.44 9.44
CA THR A 353 -7.35 19.82 9.37
C THR A 353 -6.16 20.78 9.49
N LEU A 354 -5.02 20.34 10.03
CA LEU A 354 -3.86 21.22 10.20
C LEU A 354 -3.27 21.72 8.87
N PRO A 355 -2.76 22.97 8.82
CA PRO A 355 -2.07 23.50 7.66
C PRO A 355 -0.87 22.63 7.26
N THR A 356 -0.66 22.44 5.95
CA THR A 356 0.48 21.67 5.41
C THR A 356 1.83 22.34 5.65
N SER A 357 1.83 23.61 6.07
CA SER A 357 3.00 24.39 6.50
C SER A 357 3.45 24.05 7.92
N LEU A 358 2.60 23.46 8.76
CA LEU A 358 2.91 23.19 10.16
C LEU A 358 3.92 22.04 10.28
N THR A 359 5.10 22.35 10.83
CA THR A 359 6.19 21.39 11.02
C THR A 359 6.47 21.10 12.51
N THR A 360 6.12 22.03 13.41
CA THR A 360 6.39 21.90 14.84
C THR A 360 5.14 22.12 15.67
N PHE A 361 4.88 21.21 16.62
CA PHE A 361 3.78 21.37 17.58
C PHE A 361 4.27 21.09 19.00
N LYS A 362 3.98 22.01 19.92
CA LYS A 362 4.36 21.90 21.33
C LYS A 362 3.17 22.13 22.23
N ALA A 363 2.98 21.30 23.26
CA ALA A 363 2.03 21.57 24.33
C ALA A 363 2.65 21.22 25.69
N LEU A 364 3.03 22.25 26.44
CA LEU A 364 4.00 22.14 27.54
C LEU A 364 3.41 21.55 28.83
N LYS A 365 2.09 21.60 29.01
CA LYS A 365 1.40 21.12 30.23
C LYS A 365 0.34 20.04 29.96
N VAL A 366 0.24 19.56 28.72
CA VAL A 366 -0.69 18.48 28.35
C VAL A 366 -0.23 17.17 28.98
N THR A 367 -1.14 16.49 29.68
CA THR A 367 -0.87 15.23 30.39
C THR A 367 -1.28 14.00 29.60
N ALA A 368 -2.14 14.13 28.58
CA ALA A 368 -2.50 13.04 27.69
C ALA A 368 -2.85 13.57 26.29
N ILE A 369 -2.60 12.77 25.25
CA ILE A 369 -2.90 13.14 23.87
C ILE A 369 -4.02 12.23 23.36
N GLY A 370 -5.15 12.82 22.97
CA GLY A 370 -6.34 12.08 22.56
C GLY A 370 -6.17 11.22 21.30
N GLU A 371 -7.13 10.32 21.11
CA GLU A 371 -7.22 9.45 19.94
C GLU A 371 -7.18 10.25 18.64
N SER A 372 -6.39 9.79 17.67
CA SER A 372 -6.29 10.33 16.32
C SER A 372 -6.02 11.84 16.24
N ALA A 373 -5.55 12.45 17.33
CA ALA A 373 -5.42 13.90 17.43
C ALA A 373 -4.60 14.50 16.29
N PHE A 374 -3.47 13.87 15.92
CA PHE A 374 -2.58 14.28 14.82
C PHE A 374 -2.61 13.30 13.65
N ARG A 375 -3.66 12.51 13.50
CA ARG A 375 -3.72 11.49 12.46
C ARG A 375 -3.53 12.11 11.07
N ALA A 376 -2.65 11.50 10.28
CA ALA A 376 -2.28 11.93 8.93
C ALA A 376 -1.74 13.36 8.83
N CYS A 377 -1.16 13.91 9.90
CA CYS A 377 -0.42 15.18 9.87
C CYS A 377 0.95 14.99 9.21
N GLN A 378 0.96 14.89 7.88
CA GLN A 378 2.15 14.49 7.12
C GLN A 378 3.26 15.55 7.12
N SER A 379 2.96 16.83 7.34
CA SER A 379 3.93 17.92 7.41
C SER A 379 4.67 17.99 8.74
N LEU A 380 4.10 17.41 9.81
CA LEU A 380 4.62 17.50 11.16
C LEU A 380 5.97 16.77 11.26
N GLN A 381 7.00 17.47 11.74
CA GLN A 381 8.38 16.98 11.88
C GLN A 381 8.79 16.85 13.34
N THR A 382 8.31 17.74 14.20
CA THR A 382 8.72 17.87 15.60
C THR A 382 7.53 17.98 16.52
N ILE A 383 7.53 17.19 17.60
CA ILE A 383 6.58 17.29 18.70
C ILE A 383 7.26 17.45 20.06
N GLU A 384 6.65 18.24 20.94
CA GLU A 384 7.11 18.44 22.32
C GLU A 384 5.94 18.42 23.30
N PHE A 385 5.87 17.36 24.12
CA PHE A 385 4.86 17.13 25.15
C PHE A 385 5.53 16.64 26.44
N PRO A 386 6.24 17.53 27.18
CA PRO A 386 7.11 17.13 28.28
C PRO A 386 6.36 16.54 29.48
N GLU A 387 5.06 16.86 29.63
CA GLU A 387 4.22 16.33 30.71
C GLU A 387 3.31 15.17 30.30
N ALA A 388 3.28 14.79 29.02
CA ALA A 388 2.39 13.75 28.54
C ALA A 388 2.73 12.39 29.17
N ARG A 389 1.71 11.74 29.74
CA ARG A 389 1.75 10.39 30.32
C ARG A 389 1.19 9.33 29.37
N ILE A 390 0.23 9.71 28.54
CA ILE A 390 -0.48 8.79 27.64
C ILE A 390 -0.47 9.38 26.22
N VAL A 391 -0.10 8.54 25.25
CA VAL A 391 -0.32 8.80 23.82
C VAL A 391 -1.42 7.86 23.35
N GLY A 392 -2.56 8.44 22.96
CA GLY A 392 -3.77 7.71 22.60
C GLY A 392 -3.70 6.92 21.30
N ASP A 393 -4.81 6.24 21.01
CA ASP A 393 -4.95 5.38 19.83
C ASP A 393 -4.80 6.20 18.54
N HIS A 394 -4.03 5.70 17.55
CA HIS A 394 -3.75 6.35 16.26
C HIS A 394 -3.26 7.82 16.34
N THR A 395 -2.81 8.33 17.49
CA THR A 395 -2.56 9.77 17.69
C THR A 395 -1.67 10.38 16.61
N PHE A 396 -0.52 9.77 16.29
CA PHE A 396 0.40 10.19 15.23
C PHE A 396 0.40 9.24 14.03
N TYR A 397 -0.67 8.47 13.83
CA TYR A 397 -0.78 7.54 12.71
C TYR A 397 -0.60 8.26 11.36
N ASN A 398 0.28 7.76 10.49
CA ASN A 398 0.62 8.36 9.19
C ASN A 398 1.27 9.76 9.25
N CYS A 399 1.93 10.13 10.34
CA CYS A 399 2.80 11.32 10.38
C CYS A 399 4.17 11.01 9.74
N TYR A 400 4.22 10.89 8.41
CA TYR A 400 5.37 10.32 7.71
C TYR A 400 6.69 11.07 7.93
N ASN A 401 6.64 12.40 8.13
CA ASN A 401 7.82 13.25 8.32
C ASN A 401 8.17 13.49 9.79
N LEU A 402 7.41 12.92 10.74
CA LEU A 402 7.69 13.06 12.16
C LEU A 402 9.04 12.39 12.46
N SER A 403 9.99 13.17 12.96
CA SER A 403 11.38 12.74 13.18
C SER A 403 11.85 13.01 14.61
N THR A 404 11.39 14.11 15.21
CA THR A 404 11.77 14.53 16.56
C THR A 404 10.59 14.40 17.51
N ILE A 405 10.73 13.55 18.53
CA ILE A 405 9.70 13.27 19.53
C ILE A 405 10.28 13.58 20.92
N SER A 406 9.67 14.52 21.64
CA SER A 406 10.00 14.83 23.02
C SER A 406 8.80 14.58 23.93
N CYS A 407 8.73 13.36 24.50
CA CYS A 407 7.67 12.91 25.40
C CYS A 407 8.22 12.00 26.52
N GLU A 408 9.20 12.46 27.30
CA GLU A 408 9.98 11.62 28.21
C GLU A 408 9.18 10.99 29.37
N LYS A 409 8.03 11.58 29.74
CA LYS A 409 7.18 11.11 30.83
C LYS A 409 6.08 10.14 30.40
N VAL A 410 6.07 9.69 29.15
CA VAL A 410 5.05 8.77 28.65
C VAL A 410 5.16 7.41 29.33
N GLU A 411 4.09 7.03 30.01
CA GLU A 411 3.93 5.77 30.75
C GLU A 411 3.21 4.71 29.89
N LYS A 412 2.37 5.14 28.93
CA LYS A 412 1.57 4.26 28.07
C LYS A 412 1.49 4.77 26.62
N LEU A 413 1.74 3.86 25.67
CA LEU A 413 1.38 4.04 24.26
C LEU A 413 0.19 3.15 23.93
N GLU A 414 -0.86 3.73 23.37
CA GLU A 414 -2.01 2.96 22.88
C GLU A 414 -1.80 2.48 21.44
N ALA A 415 -2.82 1.81 20.89
CA ALA A 415 -2.68 1.13 19.61
C ALA A 415 -2.31 2.13 18.51
N TYR A 416 -1.39 1.74 17.62
CA TYR A 416 -0.99 2.55 16.46
C TYR A 416 -0.51 3.99 16.75
N ALA A 417 -0.18 4.33 18.00
CA ALA A 417 0.15 5.68 18.46
C ALA A 417 1.15 6.41 17.55
N PHE A 418 2.20 5.74 17.09
CA PHE A 418 3.22 6.26 16.16
C PHE A 418 3.33 5.42 14.87
N ALA A 419 2.29 4.67 14.51
CA ALA A 419 2.35 3.82 13.34
C ALA A 419 2.51 4.64 12.05
N ASN A 420 3.37 4.16 11.16
CA ASN A 420 3.82 4.81 9.93
C ASN A 420 4.54 6.17 10.14
N CYS A 421 5.14 6.43 11.29
CA CYS A 421 6.06 7.56 11.46
C CYS A 421 7.43 7.23 10.86
N LYS A 422 7.51 7.28 9.52
CA LYS A 422 8.62 6.71 8.74
C LYS A 422 9.95 7.44 8.90
N ALA A 423 9.95 8.69 9.35
CA ALA A 423 11.14 9.52 9.56
C ALA A 423 11.70 9.45 11.00
N VAL A 424 11.05 8.75 11.94
CA VAL A 424 11.54 8.61 13.32
C VAL A 424 12.79 7.73 13.32
N VAL A 425 13.91 8.29 13.79
CA VAL A 425 15.20 7.59 13.89
C VAL A 425 15.45 7.03 15.29
N SER A 426 14.92 7.70 16.32
CA SER A 426 15.11 7.32 17.71
C SER A 426 13.84 7.44 18.53
N ILE A 427 13.60 6.46 19.40
CA ILE A 427 12.56 6.48 20.43
C ILE A 427 13.23 6.35 21.80
N ASN A 428 12.90 7.27 22.71
CA ASN A 428 13.36 7.24 24.10
C ASN A 428 12.19 7.54 25.04
N PHE A 429 11.64 6.49 25.67
CA PHE A 429 10.57 6.61 26.66
C PHE A 429 11.03 5.93 27.98
N PRO A 430 11.74 6.65 28.85
CA PRO A 430 12.45 6.07 30.00
C PRO A 430 11.52 5.46 31.07
N VAL A 431 10.25 5.87 31.12
CA VAL A 431 9.27 5.40 32.12
C VAL A 431 8.14 4.56 31.51
N LEU A 432 8.20 4.26 30.21
CA LEU A 432 7.15 3.51 29.51
C LEU A 432 6.94 2.13 30.13
N GLN A 433 5.71 1.83 30.56
CA GLN A 433 5.34 0.52 31.11
C GLN A 433 4.72 -0.40 30.04
N GLU A 434 3.90 0.18 29.15
CA GLU A 434 3.08 -0.54 28.18
C GLU A 434 3.19 0.05 26.78
N ALA A 435 3.59 -0.78 25.81
CA ALA A 435 3.56 -0.44 24.38
C ALA A 435 2.43 -1.23 23.69
N GLY A 436 1.34 -0.54 23.39
CA GLY A 436 0.14 -1.13 22.79
C GLY A 436 0.35 -1.65 21.36
N LYS A 437 -0.66 -2.37 20.86
CA LYS A 437 -0.70 -3.00 19.54
C LYS A 437 -0.19 -2.07 18.45
N SER A 438 0.81 -2.51 17.70
CA SER A 438 1.33 -1.80 16.52
C SER A 438 1.75 -0.35 16.80
N SER A 439 2.04 0.02 18.05
CA SER A 439 2.32 1.42 18.44
C SER A 439 3.51 2.03 17.71
N LEU A 440 4.49 1.25 17.28
CA LEU A 440 5.65 1.68 16.47
C LEU A 440 5.69 0.99 15.08
N TYR A 441 4.54 0.52 14.59
CA TYR A 441 4.42 -0.18 13.31
C TYR A 441 4.96 0.65 12.13
N THR A 442 5.82 0.08 11.30
CA THR A 442 6.39 0.71 10.09
C THR A 442 7.11 2.04 10.38
N CYS A 443 7.72 2.19 11.57
CA CYS A 443 8.72 3.24 11.80
C CYS A 443 10.02 2.85 11.08
N SER A 444 10.03 2.95 9.76
CA SER A 444 11.06 2.31 8.91
C SER A 444 12.47 2.88 9.05
N ALA A 445 12.62 4.12 9.55
CA ALA A 445 13.93 4.72 9.84
C ALA A 445 14.42 4.48 11.27
N LEU A 446 13.63 3.80 12.11
CA LEU A 446 13.92 3.62 13.54
C LEU A 446 15.17 2.76 13.72
N GLN A 447 16.19 3.34 14.35
CA GLN A 447 17.49 2.70 14.63
C GLN A 447 17.73 2.55 16.12
N ASN A 448 17.38 3.58 16.91
CA ASN A 448 17.70 3.65 18.32
C ASN A 448 16.42 3.55 19.16
N VAL A 449 16.34 2.53 20.02
CA VAL A 449 15.17 2.30 20.89
C VAL A 449 15.64 2.18 22.34
N SER A 450 15.13 3.06 23.20
CA SER A 450 15.38 3.08 24.64
C SER A 450 14.05 3.01 25.38
N LEU A 451 13.71 1.81 25.88
CA LEU A 451 12.49 1.52 26.65
C LEU A 451 12.84 0.67 27.89
N PRO A 452 13.55 1.22 28.89
CA PRO A 452 14.16 0.44 29.96
C PRO A 452 13.16 -0.16 30.96
N GLN A 453 11.91 0.32 31.02
CA GLN A 453 10.90 -0.15 31.99
C GLN A 453 9.74 -0.92 31.34
N VAL A 454 9.75 -1.10 30.02
CA VAL A 454 8.63 -1.74 29.32
C VAL A 454 8.58 -3.23 29.68
N LYS A 455 7.42 -3.68 30.16
CA LYS A 455 7.24 -5.09 30.61
C LYS A 455 6.64 -5.98 29.54
N LYS A 456 5.84 -5.37 28.65
CA LYS A 456 5.06 -6.05 27.63
C LYS A 456 5.08 -5.27 26.32
N LEU A 457 5.33 -5.99 25.23
CA LEU A 457 5.11 -5.51 23.87
C LEU A 457 3.94 -6.27 23.26
N ASP A 458 2.96 -5.55 22.74
CA ASP A 458 1.75 -6.15 22.17
C ASP A 458 1.97 -6.55 20.69
N TYR A 459 0.91 -7.01 20.04
CA TYR A 459 0.88 -7.44 18.64
C TYR A 459 1.59 -6.41 17.74
N GLY A 460 2.61 -6.85 17.00
CA GLY A 460 3.24 -6.05 15.95
C GLY A 460 3.88 -4.72 16.36
N THR A 461 4.24 -4.52 17.64
CA THR A 461 4.78 -3.22 18.13
C THR A 461 5.88 -2.64 17.22
N PHE A 462 6.88 -3.42 16.80
CA PHE A 462 7.99 -3.00 15.93
C PHE A 462 7.90 -3.58 14.50
N TYR A 463 6.73 -4.05 14.07
CA TYR A 463 6.56 -4.64 12.74
C TYR A 463 7.04 -3.68 11.63
N TYR A 464 7.84 -4.16 10.67
CA TYR A 464 8.44 -3.33 9.60
C TYR A 464 9.36 -2.17 10.06
N CYS A 465 9.98 -2.24 11.24
CA CYS A 465 11.07 -1.32 11.62
C CYS A 465 12.38 -1.69 10.90
N LYS A 466 12.43 -1.44 9.58
CA LYS A 466 13.46 -1.96 8.67
C LYS A 466 14.89 -1.51 8.95
N ALA A 467 15.09 -0.39 9.63
CA ALA A 467 16.41 0.15 9.98
C ALA A 467 16.90 -0.30 11.37
N LEU A 468 16.09 -1.01 12.16
CA LEU A 468 16.47 -1.46 13.50
C LEU A 468 17.52 -2.56 13.38
N THR A 469 18.72 -2.33 13.92
CA THR A 469 19.85 -3.26 13.80
C THR A 469 20.06 -4.14 15.02
N SER A 470 19.74 -3.63 16.20
CA SER A 470 19.80 -4.35 17.46
C SER A 470 18.76 -3.82 18.43
N ILE A 471 18.36 -4.65 19.40
CA ILE A 471 17.46 -4.21 20.46
C ILE A 471 17.77 -4.89 21.79
N THR A 472 17.77 -4.11 22.87
CA THR A 472 17.93 -4.59 24.24
C THR A 472 16.81 -4.01 25.10
N LEU A 473 15.96 -4.88 25.67
CA LEU A 473 14.87 -4.47 26.55
C LEU A 473 14.94 -5.26 27.87
N PRO A 474 15.46 -4.65 28.97
CA PRO A 474 15.84 -5.38 30.18
C PRO A 474 14.66 -5.93 30.99
N GLU A 475 13.49 -5.30 30.91
CA GLU A 475 12.32 -5.62 31.74
C GLU A 475 11.22 -6.39 31.02
N VAL A 476 11.35 -6.65 29.71
CA VAL A 476 10.33 -7.35 28.93
C VAL A 476 10.24 -8.81 29.37
N THR A 477 9.04 -9.24 29.78
CA THR A 477 8.75 -10.62 30.15
C THR A 477 8.01 -11.40 29.07
N GLU A 478 7.24 -10.70 28.24
CA GLU A 478 6.49 -11.29 27.15
C GLU A 478 6.30 -10.30 26.00
N PHE A 479 6.25 -10.83 24.79
CA PHE A 479 5.75 -10.09 23.63
C PHE A 479 4.86 -10.98 22.75
N ASP A 480 3.90 -10.37 22.05
CA ASP A 480 2.85 -11.05 21.28
C ASP A 480 3.28 -11.38 19.83
N ASP A 481 2.33 -11.78 18.98
CA ASP A 481 2.57 -12.13 17.59
C ASP A 481 3.17 -10.95 16.80
N TYR A 482 4.06 -11.28 15.84
CA TYR A 482 4.63 -10.35 14.87
C TYR A 482 5.47 -9.17 15.44
N THR A 483 5.81 -9.15 16.74
CA THR A 483 6.44 -7.99 17.39
C THR A 483 7.59 -7.37 16.62
N PHE A 484 8.50 -8.17 16.03
CA PHE A 484 9.65 -7.70 15.25
C PHE A 484 9.60 -8.13 13.78
N ALA A 485 8.50 -8.69 13.29
CA ALA A 485 8.47 -9.25 11.95
C ALA A 485 8.81 -8.18 10.89
N HIS A 486 9.59 -8.58 9.89
CA HIS A 486 10.14 -7.71 8.85
C HIS A 486 11.08 -6.58 9.31
N CYS A 487 11.68 -6.68 10.51
CA CYS A 487 12.85 -5.88 10.88
C CYS A 487 14.09 -6.39 10.12
N THR A 488 14.17 -6.11 8.82
CA THR A 488 15.12 -6.75 7.90
C THR A 488 16.59 -6.49 8.21
N ALA A 489 16.92 -5.40 8.92
CA ALA A 489 18.27 -5.08 9.36
C ALA A 489 18.60 -5.60 10.77
N LEU A 490 17.64 -6.19 11.49
CA LEU A 490 17.84 -6.63 12.87
C LEU A 490 18.78 -7.83 12.90
N VAL A 491 19.93 -7.68 13.54
CA VAL A 491 20.98 -8.71 13.64
C VAL A 491 20.93 -9.43 14.99
N SER A 492 20.65 -8.70 16.06
CA SER A 492 20.72 -9.23 17.43
C SER A 492 19.62 -8.68 18.32
N ALA A 493 19.13 -9.51 19.26
CA ALA A 493 18.19 -9.06 20.28
C ALA A 493 18.51 -9.64 21.67
N GLU A 494 18.34 -8.83 22.71
CA GLU A 494 18.62 -9.19 24.11
C GLU A 494 17.43 -8.88 25.03
N PHE A 495 16.93 -9.91 25.72
CA PHE A 495 15.79 -9.83 26.62
C PHE A 495 16.02 -10.64 27.91
N PRO A 496 16.72 -10.07 28.92
CA PRO A 496 17.16 -10.77 30.14
C PRO A 496 16.03 -11.35 31.01
N LYS A 497 14.79 -10.88 30.86
CA LYS A 497 13.61 -11.35 31.63
C LYS A 497 12.55 -12.05 30.80
N LEU A 498 12.83 -12.34 29.52
CA LEU A 498 11.87 -12.94 28.61
C LEU A 498 11.44 -14.34 29.06
N LYS A 499 10.13 -14.58 29.02
CA LYS A 499 9.50 -15.86 29.38
C LYS A 499 8.66 -16.44 28.25
N LYS A 500 8.06 -15.58 27.44
CA LYS A 500 7.10 -15.98 26.40
C LYS A 500 7.21 -15.10 25.17
N THR A 501 7.00 -15.71 24.01
CA THR A 501 7.01 -15.09 22.69
C THR A 501 5.75 -15.45 21.93
N GLY A 502 5.25 -14.56 21.07
CA GLY A 502 4.21 -14.88 20.10
C GLY A 502 4.72 -15.63 18.87
N THR A 503 3.82 -15.93 17.94
CA THR A 503 4.12 -16.46 16.60
C THR A 503 4.70 -15.36 15.70
N TYR A 504 5.44 -15.75 14.66
CA TYR A 504 6.05 -14.81 13.70
C TYR A 504 6.98 -13.74 14.28
N THR A 505 7.40 -13.81 15.55
CA THR A 505 8.13 -12.71 16.23
C THR A 505 9.26 -12.13 15.40
N PHE A 506 10.16 -12.96 14.85
CA PHE A 506 11.30 -12.55 14.04
C PHE A 506 11.16 -12.97 12.57
N ALA A 507 9.94 -13.28 12.12
CA ALA A 507 9.71 -13.70 10.74
C ALA A 507 10.19 -12.59 9.78
N GLN A 508 10.92 -12.98 8.73
CA GLN A 508 11.47 -12.08 7.71
C GLN A 508 12.51 -11.07 8.24
N CYS A 509 13.08 -11.31 9.43
CA CYS A 509 14.27 -10.58 9.88
C CYS A 509 15.50 -11.19 9.20
N THR A 510 15.70 -10.85 7.93
CA THR A 510 16.66 -11.50 7.04
C THR A 510 18.13 -11.37 7.46
N ALA A 511 18.46 -10.43 8.36
CA ALA A 511 19.79 -10.26 8.93
C ALA A 511 19.93 -10.88 10.35
N PHE A 512 18.88 -11.49 10.90
CA PHE A 512 18.83 -11.89 12.31
C PHE A 512 19.68 -13.12 12.57
N GLU A 513 20.67 -12.98 13.46
CA GLU A 513 21.64 -14.03 13.76
C GLU A 513 21.60 -14.51 15.22
N THR A 514 21.32 -13.62 16.19
CA THR A 514 21.50 -13.93 17.61
C THR A 514 20.33 -13.48 18.50
N LEU A 515 19.97 -14.34 19.45
CA LEU A 515 18.99 -14.07 20.50
C LEU A 515 19.59 -14.42 21.86
N SER A 516 19.63 -13.46 22.76
CA SER A 516 20.01 -13.64 24.17
C SER A 516 18.79 -13.49 25.07
N ALA A 517 18.44 -14.55 25.78
CA ALA A 517 17.31 -14.61 26.71
C ALA A 517 17.51 -15.75 27.73
N PRO A 518 16.75 -15.79 28.83
CA PRO A 518 16.60 -17.01 29.63
C PRO A 518 16.06 -18.18 28.79
N VAL A 519 16.27 -19.41 29.25
CA VAL A 519 15.74 -20.61 28.57
C VAL A 519 14.23 -20.50 28.39
N LEU A 520 13.78 -20.61 27.14
CA LEU A 520 12.37 -20.55 26.77
C LEU A 520 11.77 -21.96 26.71
N LYS A 521 10.43 -22.04 26.82
CA LYS A 521 9.70 -23.32 26.86
C LYS A 521 9.49 -23.94 25.47
N GLU A 522 9.31 -23.10 24.45
CA GLU A 522 8.95 -23.50 23.09
C GLU A 522 9.51 -22.53 22.06
N ILE A 523 9.66 -23.02 20.84
CA ILE A 523 9.84 -22.20 19.63
C ILE A 523 8.48 -22.14 18.95
N THR A 524 7.89 -20.95 18.85
CA THR A 524 6.53 -20.78 18.32
C THR A 524 6.48 -20.90 16.80
N ASP A 525 5.27 -21.02 16.26
CA ASP A 525 5.05 -21.13 14.82
C ASP A 525 5.63 -19.91 14.08
N PHE A 526 6.33 -20.18 12.98
CA PHE A 526 6.95 -19.20 12.09
C PHE A 526 7.99 -18.26 12.72
N MET A 527 8.36 -18.44 13.99
CA MET A 527 9.16 -17.50 14.79
C MET A 527 10.39 -16.92 14.07
N PHE A 528 11.18 -17.76 13.40
CA PHE A 528 12.43 -17.41 12.73
C PHE A 528 12.37 -17.63 11.22
N THR A 529 11.18 -17.64 10.62
CA THR A 529 11.03 -17.84 9.16
C THR A 529 11.92 -16.84 8.39
N ASN A 530 12.75 -17.34 7.47
CA ASN A 530 13.63 -16.55 6.60
C ASN A 530 14.57 -15.60 7.38
N THR A 531 15.23 -16.13 8.42
CA THR A 531 16.28 -15.43 9.19
C THR A 531 17.68 -15.92 8.81
N ALA A 532 18.71 -15.19 9.26
CA ALA A 532 20.12 -15.54 9.07
C ALA A 532 20.71 -16.34 10.24
N ILE A 533 19.87 -16.96 11.07
CA ILE A 533 20.32 -17.76 12.21
C ILE A 533 21.18 -18.92 11.71
N LYS A 534 22.40 -19.01 12.25
CA LYS A 534 23.39 -20.03 11.89
C LYS A 534 23.30 -21.30 12.73
N LYS A 535 22.82 -21.17 13.97
CA LYS A 535 22.71 -22.21 15.00
C LYS A 535 21.52 -21.91 15.90
N ILE A 536 20.91 -22.93 16.51
CA ILE A 536 19.86 -22.73 17.52
C ILE A 536 20.44 -21.93 18.71
N PRO A 537 19.89 -20.76 19.05
CA PRO A 537 20.31 -19.99 20.22
C PRO A 537 20.26 -20.82 21.51
N ASP A 538 21.20 -20.58 22.44
CA ASP A 538 21.32 -21.38 23.67
C ASP A 538 20.03 -21.37 24.51
N CYS A 539 19.31 -20.24 24.51
CA CYS A 539 18.02 -20.10 25.18
C CYS A 539 16.90 -20.99 24.61
N LEU A 540 17.13 -21.64 23.47
CA LEU A 540 16.16 -22.45 22.73
C LEU A 540 16.57 -23.93 22.61
N GLN A 541 17.72 -24.35 23.14
CA GLN A 541 18.21 -25.73 22.96
C GLN A 541 17.42 -26.78 23.76
N ASN A 542 16.83 -26.37 24.89
CA ASN A 542 16.08 -27.25 25.82
C ASN A 542 14.56 -26.99 25.77
N VAL A 543 14.04 -26.57 24.60
CA VAL A 543 12.60 -26.36 24.42
C VAL A 543 11.87 -27.71 24.38
N THR A 544 10.57 -27.68 24.67
CA THR A 544 9.70 -28.89 24.64
C THR A 544 8.97 -29.08 23.31
N LYS A 545 8.88 -28.02 22.50
CA LYS A 545 8.14 -27.99 21.23
C LYS A 545 8.80 -27.05 20.22
N VAL A 546 8.83 -27.49 18.95
CA VAL A 546 9.15 -26.63 17.78
C VAL A 546 7.90 -26.47 16.93
N GLY A 547 7.46 -25.22 16.75
CA GLY A 547 6.27 -24.85 16.01
C GLY A 547 6.35 -25.10 14.50
N GLN A 548 5.21 -25.04 13.84
CA GLN A 548 5.09 -25.13 12.39
C GLN A 548 5.96 -24.06 11.74
N LYS A 549 6.76 -24.46 10.74
CA LYS A 549 7.58 -23.55 9.93
C LYS A 549 8.48 -22.61 10.74
N ALA A 550 8.83 -22.97 11.98
CA ALA A 550 9.61 -22.13 12.91
C ALA A 550 10.89 -21.56 12.29
N PHE A 551 11.63 -22.36 11.52
CA PHE A 551 12.86 -22.01 10.80
C PHE A 551 12.70 -22.14 9.28
N TYR A 552 11.48 -22.03 8.75
CA TYR A 552 11.23 -22.14 7.31
C TYR A 552 12.17 -21.23 6.52
N THR A 553 12.91 -21.79 5.56
CA THR A 553 13.88 -21.07 4.70
C THR A 553 15.01 -20.36 5.45
N CYS A 554 15.43 -20.82 6.64
CA CYS A 554 16.67 -20.35 7.27
C CYS A 554 17.89 -20.90 6.53
N LYS A 555 18.31 -20.21 5.47
CA LYS A 555 19.34 -20.70 4.55
C LYS A 555 20.74 -20.77 5.14
N GLU A 556 20.99 -20.04 6.23
CA GLU A 556 22.29 -20.02 6.91
C GLU A 556 22.37 -20.99 8.10
N LEU A 557 21.27 -21.65 8.47
CA LEU A 557 21.23 -22.58 9.59
C LEU A 557 22.03 -23.84 9.23
N THR A 558 23.10 -24.11 9.99
CA THR A 558 24.04 -25.20 9.68
C THR A 558 23.91 -26.42 10.59
N GLU A 559 23.40 -26.23 11.80
CA GLU A 559 23.23 -27.30 12.77
C GLU A 559 22.00 -27.07 13.66
N VAL A 560 21.34 -28.17 14.03
CA VAL A 560 20.24 -28.21 14.97
C VAL A 560 20.55 -29.26 16.03
N THR A 561 20.61 -28.84 17.29
CA THR A 561 20.73 -29.72 18.45
C THR A 561 19.66 -29.34 19.45
N LEU A 562 18.77 -30.28 19.77
CA LEU A 562 17.65 -30.09 20.69
C LEU A 562 17.49 -31.34 21.57
N THR A 563 17.42 -31.16 22.89
CA THR A 563 17.58 -32.27 23.87
C THR A 563 16.27 -32.71 24.53
N GLU A 564 15.35 -31.78 24.81
CA GLU A 564 14.10 -32.03 25.55
C GLU A 564 12.83 -32.01 24.68
N ILE A 565 12.97 -31.86 23.36
CA ILE A 565 11.84 -31.77 22.45
C ILE A 565 11.14 -33.12 22.22
N ASP A 566 9.80 -33.11 22.22
CA ASP A 566 8.99 -34.29 21.86
C ASP A 566 8.61 -34.31 20.37
N THR A 567 8.23 -33.15 19.84
CA THR A 567 7.67 -32.99 18.48
C THR A 567 8.38 -31.87 17.72
N VAL A 568 8.75 -32.17 16.47
CA VAL A 568 9.13 -31.18 15.46
C VAL A 568 7.95 -30.95 14.54
N GLY A 569 7.41 -29.72 14.54
CA GLY A 569 6.20 -29.36 13.78
C GLY A 569 6.37 -29.34 12.25
N VAL A 570 5.22 -29.25 11.56
CA VAL A 570 5.13 -29.28 10.10
C VAL A 570 6.06 -28.25 9.44
N GLY A 571 6.95 -28.69 8.55
CA GLY A 571 7.86 -27.84 7.81
C GLY A 571 8.81 -26.99 8.67
N ALA A 572 9.05 -27.35 9.93
CA ALA A 572 9.84 -26.56 10.88
C ALA A 572 11.19 -26.10 10.33
N PHE A 573 11.90 -26.94 9.58
CA PHE A 573 13.20 -26.68 8.96
C PHE A 573 13.17 -26.79 7.43
N TYR A 574 11.99 -26.68 6.80
CA TYR A 574 11.84 -26.76 5.35
C TYR A 574 12.77 -25.76 4.63
N GLN A 575 13.51 -26.23 3.63
CA GLN A 575 14.48 -25.43 2.86
C GLN A 575 15.57 -24.74 3.70
N CYS A 576 15.96 -25.31 4.85
CA CYS A 576 17.22 -24.96 5.51
C CYS A 576 18.40 -25.54 4.71
N ALA A 577 18.70 -24.94 3.56
CA ALA A 577 19.57 -25.53 2.55
C ALA A 577 21.03 -25.75 3.00
N ALA A 578 21.52 -25.00 3.99
CA ALA A 578 22.86 -25.17 4.57
C ALA A 578 22.90 -26.12 5.79
N LEU A 579 21.76 -26.69 6.22
CA LEU A 579 21.68 -27.54 7.39
C LEU A 579 22.45 -28.84 7.16
N LYS A 580 23.56 -29.04 7.87
CA LYS A 580 24.47 -30.19 7.74
C LYS A 580 24.26 -31.25 8.80
N GLN A 581 23.80 -30.85 9.98
CA GLN A 581 23.70 -31.74 11.14
C GLN A 581 22.39 -31.51 11.91
N VAL A 582 21.70 -32.60 12.22
CA VAL A 582 20.50 -32.62 13.06
C VAL A 582 20.68 -33.69 14.13
N ALA A 583 20.59 -33.28 15.40
CA ALA A 583 20.62 -34.17 16.57
C ALA A 583 19.42 -33.90 17.47
N LEU A 584 18.50 -34.86 17.55
CA LEU A 584 17.25 -34.75 18.32
C LEU A 584 17.12 -35.94 19.28
N GLU A 585 17.62 -35.79 20.51
CA GLU A 585 17.83 -36.93 21.42
C GLU A 585 16.53 -37.50 22.01
N SER A 586 15.50 -36.67 22.19
CA SER A 586 14.25 -37.05 22.86
C SER A 586 13.01 -37.05 21.97
N THR A 587 13.14 -36.67 20.70
CA THR A 587 12.01 -36.52 19.78
C THR A 587 11.38 -37.87 19.45
N ARG A 588 10.05 -37.94 19.59
CA ARG A 588 9.24 -39.08 19.17
C ARG A 588 8.53 -38.83 17.85
N TYR A 589 8.19 -37.58 17.55
CA TYR A 589 7.37 -37.21 16.40
C TYR A 589 8.06 -36.17 15.50
N ILE A 590 8.23 -36.52 14.23
CA ILE A 590 8.65 -35.60 13.17
C ILE A 590 7.48 -35.43 12.20
N ASP A 591 6.92 -34.22 12.11
CA ASP A 591 5.78 -33.95 11.24
C ASP A 591 6.14 -33.86 9.75
N ALA A 592 5.08 -33.74 8.93
CA ALA A 592 5.22 -33.60 7.49
C ALA A 592 6.15 -32.44 7.09
N ASP A 593 6.94 -32.65 6.05
CA ASP A 593 7.86 -31.68 5.45
C ASP A 593 8.94 -31.10 6.40
N ALA A 594 9.08 -31.60 7.64
CA ALA A 594 9.89 -30.99 8.70
C ALA A 594 11.32 -30.61 8.28
N PHE A 595 12.02 -31.46 7.52
CA PHE A 595 13.37 -31.27 6.99
C PHE A 595 13.42 -31.35 5.46
N ARG A 596 12.29 -31.15 4.77
CA ARG A 596 12.26 -31.23 3.30
C ARG A 596 13.21 -30.21 2.68
N SER A 597 13.96 -30.66 1.68
CA SER A 597 14.95 -29.86 0.94
C SER A 597 16.07 -29.29 1.84
N CYS A 598 16.40 -29.94 2.96
CA CYS A 598 17.66 -29.72 3.67
C CYS A 598 18.81 -30.40 2.89
N ALA A 599 19.13 -29.85 1.71
CA ALA A 599 19.99 -30.51 0.73
C ALA A 599 21.42 -30.77 1.22
N ALA A 600 21.92 -29.99 2.18
CA ALA A 600 23.24 -30.18 2.79
C ALA A 600 23.27 -31.17 3.97
N LEU A 601 22.14 -31.79 4.35
CA LEU A 601 22.05 -32.62 5.54
C LEU A 601 22.87 -33.91 5.37
N GLU A 602 23.93 -34.05 6.18
CA GLU A 602 24.87 -35.18 6.13
C GLU A 602 24.74 -36.06 7.38
N ARG A 603 24.56 -35.44 8.56
CA ARG A 603 24.56 -36.12 9.87
C ARG A 603 23.20 -36.01 10.52
N LEU A 604 22.53 -37.14 10.70
CA LEU A 604 21.19 -37.24 11.29
C LEU A 604 21.21 -38.21 12.48
N SER A 605 20.79 -37.76 13.66
CA SER A 605 20.65 -38.59 14.86
C SER A 605 19.24 -38.47 15.44
N LEU A 606 18.50 -39.58 15.39
CA LEU A 606 17.07 -39.69 15.74
C LEU A 606 16.79 -40.95 16.60
N PRO A 607 17.43 -41.11 17.78
CA PRO A 607 17.44 -42.39 18.51
C PRO A 607 16.07 -42.83 19.07
N LYS A 608 15.11 -41.91 19.22
CA LYS A 608 13.80 -42.18 19.84
C LYS A 608 12.60 -41.93 18.93
N VAL A 609 12.82 -41.60 17.65
CA VAL A 609 11.72 -41.25 16.75
C VAL A 609 10.85 -42.48 16.47
N GLU A 610 9.56 -42.36 16.74
CA GLU A 610 8.55 -43.41 16.56
C GLU A 610 7.74 -43.18 15.27
N PHE A 611 7.49 -41.92 14.92
CA PHE A 611 6.67 -41.51 13.78
C PHE A 611 7.37 -40.44 12.92
N ILE A 612 7.35 -40.65 11.61
CA ILE A 612 7.88 -39.71 10.61
C ILE A 612 6.80 -39.42 9.57
N GLY A 613 6.41 -38.15 9.49
CA GLY A 613 5.38 -37.66 8.58
C GLY A 613 5.83 -37.64 7.11
N ASN A 614 4.84 -37.41 6.23
CA ASN A 614 5.06 -37.39 4.79
C ASN A 614 6.09 -36.32 4.39
N PHE A 615 6.92 -36.60 3.40
CA PHE A 615 7.94 -35.70 2.88
C PHE A 615 9.01 -35.23 3.89
N ALA A 616 9.05 -35.75 5.13
CA ALA A 616 9.84 -35.14 6.21
C ALA A 616 11.32 -34.94 5.87
N PHE A 617 11.96 -35.83 5.12
CA PHE A 617 13.36 -35.72 4.69
C PHE A 617 13.50 -35.68 3.16
N ASN A 618 12.44 -35.35 2.44
CA ASN A 618 12.43 -35.38 0.98
C ASN A 618 13.52 -34.45 0.42
N SER A 619 14.28 -34.92 -0.57
CA SER A 619 15.37 -34.18 -1.20
C SER A 619 16.51 -33.76 -0.24
N CYS A 620 16.78 -34.55 0.82
CA CYS A 620 18.01 -34.44 1.60
C CYS A 620 19.17 -35.14 0.87
N THR A 621 19.63 -34.53 -0.22
CA THR A 621 20.49 -35.19 -1.23
C THR A 621 21.87 -35.59 -0.71
N LYS A 622 22.35 -35.03 0.40
CA LYS A 622 23.65 -35.38 1.02
C LYS A 622 23.58 -36.44 2.13
N LEU A 623 22.39 -36.91 2.49
CA LEU A 623 22.25 -37.88 3.56
C LEU A 623 22.78 -39.24 3.12
N GLU A 624 23.74 -39.82 3.85
CA GLU A 624 24.39 -41.08 3.45
C GLU A 624 23.82 -42.32 4.14
N SER A 625 23.28 -42.19 5.35
CA SER A 625 22.77 -43.31 6.14
C SER A 625 21.55 -42.89 6.95
N ILE A 626 20.63 -43.85 7.14
CA ILE A 626 19.48 -43.70 8.02
C ILE A 626 19.56 -44.79 9.10
N ASP A 627 19.48 -44.39 10.36
CA ASP A 627 19.29 -45.30 11.49
C ASP A 627 18.10 -44.84 12.34
N LEU A 628 17.05 -45.66 12.36
CA LEU A 628 15.76 -45.37 13.00
C LEU A 628 15.34 -46.55 13.89
N PRO A 629 15.96 -46.72 15.07
CA PRO A 629 15.80 -47.93 15.89
C PRO A 629 14.41 -48.08 16.53
N GLN A 630 13.64 -46.99 16.64
CA GLN A 630 12.31 -46.98 17.27
C GLN A 630 11.16 -46.71 16.29
N ALA A 631 11.44 -46.39 15.02
CA ALA A 631 10.39 -46.03 14.08
C ALA A 631 9.47 -47.22 13.79
N LEU A 632 8.16 -46.98 13.85
CA LEU A 632 7.12 -47.99 13.57
C LEU A 632 6.65 -47.92 12.12
N SER A 633 6.72 -46.73 11.51
CA SER A 633 6.26 -46.44 10.17
C SER A 633 7.10 -45.34 9.52
N ILE A 634 7.16 -45.36 8.18
CA ILE A 634 7.76 -44.31 7.37
C ILE A 634 6.70 -43.79 6.39
N GLY A 635 6.36 -42.51 6.49
CA GLY A 635 5.34 -41.86 5.66
C GLY A 635 5.67 -41.80 4.17
N ASN A 636 4.71 -41.32 3.39
CA ASN A 636 4.85 -41.15 1.94
C ASN A 636 5.95 -40.14 1.62
N TYR A 637 6.74 -40.39 0.56
CA TYR A 637 7.79 -39.49 0.07
C TYR A 637 8.90 -39.14 1.07
N THR A 638 8.96 -39.78 2.24
CA THR A 638 9.77 -39.35 3.38
C THR A 638 11.24 -39.16 3.01
N PHE A 639 11.83 -40.11 2.28
CA PHE A 639 13.23 -40.06 1.82
C PHE A 639 13.34 -40.03 0.29
N ALA A 640 12.27 -39.67 -0.42
CA ALA A 640 12.34 -39.54 -1.87
C ALA A 640 13.40 -38.49 -2.27
N LYS A 641 14.18 -38.80 -3.31
CA LYS A 641 15.30 -38.00 -3.83
C LYS A 641 16.45 -37.80 -2.83
N CYS A 642 16.59 -38.67 -1.84
CA CYS A 642 17.80 -38.74 -1.02
C CYS A 642 18.86 -39.58 -1.75
N GLU A 643 19.41 -39.01 -2.81
CA GLU A 643 20.23 -39.70 -3.83
C GLU A 643 21.49 -40.38 -3.28
N ASN A 644 22.05 -39.91 -2.15
CA ASN A 644 23.29 -40.44 -1.57
C ASN A 644 23.09 -41.46 -0.44
N ILE A 645 21.85 -41.83 -0.10
CA ILE A 645 21.62 -42.85 0.94
C ILE A 645 22.18 -44.18 0.47
N LYS A 646 23.10 -44.77 1.25
CA LYS A 646 23.73 -46.07 1.00
C LYS A 646 23.17 -47.15 1.91
N GLU A 647 22.82 -46.79 3.15
CA GLU A 647 22.45 -47.71 4.23
C GLU A 647 21.18 -47.24 4.94
N VAL A 648 20.26 -48.17 5.20
CA VAL A 648 19.00 -47.92 5.92
C VAL A 648 18.80 -49.00 6.98
N SER A 649 18.71 -48.60 8.24
CA SER A 649 18.44 -49.44 9.41
C SER A 649 17.09 -49.06 10.03
N VAL A 650 16.13 -49.99 9.96
CA VAL A 650 14.73 -49.79 10.38
C VAL A 650 14.16 -51.04 11.10
N PRO A 651 14.73 -51.44 12.25
CA PRO A 651 14.48 -52.76 12.84
C PRO A 651 13.06 -52.99 13.38
N LYS A 652 12.22 -51.96 13.49
CA LYS A 652 10.85 -52.04 14.01
C LYS A 652 9.77 -51.60 13.02
N VAL A 653 10.14 -51.12 11.84
CA VAL A 653 9.18 -50.59 10.88
C VAL A 653 8.32 -51.73 10.32
N GLU A 654 7.00 -51.55 10.34
CA GLU A 654 6.03 -52.51 9.77
C GLU A 654 5.45 -52.05 8.43
N TRP A 655 5.43 -50.74 8.16
CA TRP A 655 4.85 -50.14 6.95
C TRP A 655 5.76 -49.06 6.35
N LEU A 656 5.87 -49.12 5.02
CA LEU A 656 6.58 -48.18 4.17
C LEU A 656 5.61 -47.50 3.20
N GLY A 657 5.52 -46.17 3.27
CA GLY A 657 4.60 -45.38 2.47
C GLY A 657 4.97 -45.24 0.99
N MET A 658 4.05 -44.65 0.23
CA MET A 658 4.18 -44.47 -1.21
C MET A 658 5.43 -43.63 -1.54
N GLU A 659 6.21 -44.07 -2.52
CA GLU A 659 7.39 -43.33 -3.02
C GLU A 659 8.43 -43.02 -1.91
N CYS A 660 8.44 -43.78 -0.81
CA CYS A 660 9.21 -43.43 0.38
C CYS A 660 10.73 -43.37 0.21
N PHE A 661 11.30 -44.19 -0.69
CA PHE A 661 12.70 -44.20 -1.10
C PHE A 661 12.86 -43.97 -2.62
N GLU A 662 11.89 -43.36 -3.29
CA GLU A 662 11.96 -43.11 -4.74
C GLU A 662 13.21 -42.27 -5.08
N TYR A 663 13.95 -42.62 -6.12
CA TYR A 663 15.21 -41.96 -6.50
C TYR A 663 16.33 -41.99 -5.44
N CYS A 664 16.32 -42.95 -4.49
CA CYS A 664 17.49 -43.23 -3.65
C CYS A 664 18.55 -44.00 -4.45
N SER A 665 19.16 -43.32 -5.41
CA SER A 665 20.01 -43.91 -6.46
C SER A 665 21.29 -44.57 -5.95
N SER A 666 21.75 -44.27 -4.72
CA SER A 666 22.90 -44.90 -4.07
C SER A 666 22.56 -46.07 -3.15
N LEU A 667 21.27 -46.37 -2.93
CA LEU A 667 20.85 -47.40 -1.97
C LEU A 667 21.24 -48.78 -2.51
N LYS A 668 22.16 -49.48 -1.82
CA LYS A 668 22.72 -50.75 -2.31
C LYS A 668 21.89 -51.97 -1.96
N SER A 669 21.24 -51.95 -0.79
CA SER A 669 20.43 -53.07 -0.32
C SER A 669 19.35 -52.61 0.63
N PHE A 670 18.23 -53.31 0.66
CA PHE A 670 17.18 -53.12 1.67
C PHE A 670 16.79 -54.46 2.29
N LYS A 671 16.94 -54.58 3.62
CA LYS A 671 16.64 -55.81 4.37
C LYS A 671 15.76 -55.49 5.56
N SER A 672 14.68 -56.23 5.74
CA SER A 672 13.84 -56.11 6.94
C SER A 672 13.07 -57.39 7.24
N THR A 673 13.12 -57.82 8.50
CA THR A 673 12.33 -58.93 9.03
C THR A 673 11.00 -58.51 9.65
N THR A 674 10.65 -57.22 9.59
CA THR A 674 9.44 -56.67 10.25
C THR A 674 8.47 -56.01 9.28
N VAL A 675 8.94 -55.53 8.11
CA VAL A 675 8.08 -54.88 7.12
C VAL A 675 7.05 -55.87 6.56
N LYS A 676 5.76 -55.52 6.73
CA LYS A 676 4.60 -56.32 6.29
C LYS A 676 3.93 -55.75 5.04
N THR A 677 3.96 -54.42 4.89
CA THR A 677 3.26 -53.69 3.83
C THR A 677 4.15 -52.59 3.26
N ILE A 678 4.16 -52.48 1.93
CA ILE A 678 4.91 -51.47 1.18
C ILE A 678 4.01 -50.91 0.07
N ASP A 679 3.81 -49.60 0.09
CA ASP A 679 2.97 -48.88 -0.85
C ASP A 679 3.66 -48.66 -2.22
N PRO A 680 2.92 -48.26 -3.27
CA PRO A 680 3.45 -48.16 -4.64
C PRO A 680 4.72 -47.32 -4.77
N ARG A 681 5.58 -47.69 -5.72
CA ARG A 681 6.82 -46.98 -6.09
C ARG A 681 7.84 -46.75 -4.96
N CYS A 682 7.73 -47.34 -3.77
CA CYS A 682 8.64 -46.95 -2.68
C CYS A 682 10.14 -47.12 -3.04
N PHE A 683 10.56 -48.12 -3.83
CA PHE A 683 11.96 -48.25 -4.28
C PHE A 683 12.15 -47.98 -5.78
N ALA A 684 11.23 -47.26 -6.42
CA ALA A 684 11.39 -46.91 -7.83
C ALA A 684 12.64 -46.04 -8.03
N ASP A 685 13.39 -46.32 -9.11
CA ASP A 685 14.62 -45.65 -9.49
C ASP A 685 15.76 -45.73 -8.43
N CYS A 686 15.72 -46.73 -7.53
CA CYS A 686 16.86 -47.14 -6.70
C CYS A 686 17.92 -47.88 -7.55
N SER A 687 18.58 -47.16 -8.44
CA SER A 687 19.36 -47.73 -9.54
C SER A 687 20.61 -48.53 -9.12
N ALA A 688 21.21 -48.24 -7.96
CA ALA A 688 22.33 -49.00 -7.39
C ALA A 688 21.92 -50.20 -6.51
N MET A 689 20.62 -50.45 -6.34
CA MET A 689 20.14 -51.53 -5.47
C MET A 689 20.48 -52.89 -6.07
N THR A 690 21.21 -53.69 -5.31
CA THR A 690 21.68 -55.04 -5.70
C THR A 690 20.92 -56.16 -5.01
N GLU A 691 20.42 -55.91 -3.79
CA GLU A 691 19.82 -56.91 -2.93
C GLU A 691 18.57 -56.40 -2.20
N VAL A 692 17.52 -57.22 -2.18
CA VAL A 692 16.32 -57.01 -1.36
C VAL A 692 15.98 -58.28 -0.59
N ASP A 693 15.78 -58.15 0.73
CA ASP A 693 15.39 -59.23 1.62
C ASP A 693 14.18 -58.84 2.48
N LEU A 694 13.00 -59.36 2.12
CA LEU A 694 11.71 -58.98 2.71
C LEU A 694 10.82 -60.23 2.94
N PRO A 695 11.17 -61.10 3.90
CA PRO A 695 10.54 -62.41 4.08
C PRO A 695 9.07 -62.36 4.49
N LEU A 696 8.58 -61.28 5.12
CA LEU A 696 7.19 -61.17 5.57
C LEU A 696 6.24 -60.54 4.55
N LEU A 697 6.74 -60.03 3.43
CA LEU A 697 5.94 -59.30 2.46
C LEU A 697 5.01 -60.24 1.69
N THR A 698 3.71 -59.91 1.65
CA THR A 698 2.68 -60.74 1.00
C THR A 698 2.22 -60.20 -0.35
N ASN A 699 2.47 -58.92 -0.64
CA ASN A 699 2.06 -58.26 -1.87
C ASN A 699 3.14 -57.29 -2.34
N LEU A 700 3.44 -57.29 -3.64
CA LEU A 700 4.26 -56.26 -4.28
C LEU A 700 3.33 -55.26 -4.97
N SER A 701 3.26 -54.04 -4.47
CA SER A 701 2.54 -52.92 -5.08
C SER A 701 3.17 -52.50 -6.42
N SER A 702 2.39 -51.82 -7.27
CA SER A 702 2.85 -51.42 -8.61
C SER A 702 4.10 -50.54 -8.56
N TYR A 703 5.01 -50.75 -9.51
CA TYR A 703 6.28 -50.03 -9.68
C TYR A 703 7.25 -50.12 -8.49
N MET A 704 7.05 -51.04 -7.53
CA MET A 704 7.84 -51.09 -6.28
C MET A 704 9.36 -51.09 -6.51
N PHE A 705 9.87 -51.87 -7.47
CA PHE A 705 11.29 -51.94 -7.86
C PHE A 705 11.51 -51.50 -9.32
N TYR A 706 10.70 -50.54 -9.79
CA TYR A 706 10.82 -50.01 -11.15
C TYR A 706 12.23 -49.43 -11.37
N ARG A 707 12.91 -49.81 -12.46
CA ARG A 707 14.26 -49.31 -12.82
C ARG A 707 15.33 -49.50 -11.74
N CYS A 708 15.23 -50.57 -10.94
CA CYS A 708 16.32 -51.02 -10.08
C CYS A 708 17.37 -51.76 -10.94
N TYR A 709 18.16 -50.99 -11.70
CA TYR A 709 19.02 -51.52 -12.77
C TYR A 709 20.05 -52.55 -12.30
N ALA A 710 20.52 -52.44 -11.06
CA ALA A 710 21.55 -53.31 -10.48
C ALA A 710 21.00 -54.51 -9.68
N LEU A 711 19.68 -54.70 -9.61
CA LEU A 711 19.07 -55.70 -8.73
C LEU A 711 19.37 -57.12 -9.20
N THR A 712 20.02 -57.92 -8.36
CA THR A 712 20.42 -59.31 -8.67
C THR A 712 19.87 -60.31 -7.67
N GLN A 713 19.76 -59.94 -6.39
CA GLN A 713 19.35 -60.82 -5.30
C GLN A 713 18.00 -60.36 -4.74
N VAL A 714 16.99 -61.23 -4.82
CA VAL A 714 15.61 -60.92 -4.39
C VAL A 714 15.08 -62.07 -3.54
N ASN A 715 14.88 -61.84 -2.24
CA ASN A 715 14.29 -62.82 -1.31
C ASN A 715 12.88 -62.41 -0.90
N LEU A 716 11.88 -63.06 -1.50
CA LEU A 716 10.44 -62.74 -1.38
C LEU A 716 9.58 -64.03 -1.28
N PRO A 717 9.80 -64.91 -0.29
CA PRO A 717 9.26 -66.27 -0.26
C PRO A 717 7.72 -66.33 -0.09
N ASN A 718 7.12 -65.32 0.54
CA ASN A 718 5.71 -65.33 0.96
C ASN A 718 4.79 -64.43 0.11
N VAL A 719 5.31 -63.85 -0.99
CA VAL A 719 4.53 -62.97 -1.86
C VAL A 719 3.46 -63.78 -2.60
N LYS A 720 2.22 -63.28 -2.58
CA LYS A 720 1.05 -63.90 -3.23
C LYS A 720 0.58 -63.15 -4.48
N ARG A 721 0.78 -61.83 -4.51
CA ARG A 721 0.35 -60.97 -5.62
C ARG A 721 1.44 -59.97 -5.97
N VAL A 722 1.62 -59.75 -7.27
CA VAL A 722 2.58 -58.81 -7.84
C VAL A 722 1.83 -57.80 -8.70
N GLY A 723 2.03 -56.50 -8.45
CA GLY A 723 1.40 -55.40 -9.17
C GLY A 723 1.98 -55.14 -10.55
N ASN A 724 1.61 -54.02 -11.17
CA ASN A 724 2.10 -53.67 -12.50
C ASN A 724 3.54 -53.10 -12.43
N PHE A 725 4.37 -53.37 -13.43
CA PHE A 725 5.72 -52.78 -13.60
C PHE A 725 6.70 -53.02 -12.43
N VAL A 726 6.48 -54.02 -11.58
CA VAL A 726 7.24 -54.18 -10.32
C VAL A 726 8.75 -54.32 -10.53
N PHE A 727 9.20 -55.14 -11.48
CA PHE A 727 10.61 -55.34 -11.81
C PHE A 727 10.95 -54.79 -13.20
N HIS A 728 10.18 -53.82 -13.69
CA HIS A 728 10.34 -53.32 -15.05
C HIS A 728 11.71 -52.65 -15.25
N THR A 729 12.42 -53.09 -16.28
CA THR A 729 13.79 -52.69 -16.62
C THR A 729 14.82 -53.00 -15.51
N ASN A 730 14.67 -54.10 -14.78
CA ASN A 730 15.71 -54.58 -13.86
C ASN A 730 16.76 -55.36 -14.64
N LYS A 731 17.65 -54.62 -15.31
CA LYS A 731 18.58 -55.15 -16.32
C LYS A 731 19.58 -56.17 -15.78
N ALA A 732 19.96 -56.08 -14.50
CA ALA A 732 20.88 -57.02 -13.87
C ALA A 732 20.20 -58.29 -13.29
N LEU A 733 18.88 -58.36 -13.26
CA LEU A 733 18.18 -59.48 -12.64
C LEU A 733 18.37 -60.75 -13.47
N GLU A 734 19.07 -61.75 -12.92
CA GLU A 734 19.37 -63.01 -13.61
C GLU A 734 18.38 -64.13 -13.29
N SER A 735 17.92 -64.21 -12.04
CA SER A 735 17.01 -65.24 -11.58
C SER A 735 15.96 -64.66 -10.64
N ILE A 736 14.74 -65.17 -10.70
CA ILE A 736 13.68 -64.81 -9.76
C ILE A 736 12.87 -66.04 -9.33
N SER A 737 12.63 -66.18 -8.03
CA SER A 737 11.82 -67.25 -7.45
C SER A 737 10.69 -66.65 -6.63
N LEU A 738 9.46 -66.92 -7.05
CA LEU A 738 8.23 -66.42 -6.44
C LEU A 738 7.23 -67.59 -6.28
N PRO A 739 7.50 -68.53 -5.34
CA PRO A 739 6.83 -69.82 -5.27
C PRO A 739 5.33 -69.73 -4.94
N GLU A 740 4.93 -68.67 -4.23
CA GLU A 740 3.58 -68.47 -3.72
C GLU A 740 2.70 -67.55 -4.57
N VAL A 741 3.24 -66.95 -5.63
CA VAL A 741 2.51 -65.94 -6.42
C VAL A 741 1.49 -66.58 -7.37
N THR A 742 0.24 -66.15 -7.26
CA THR A 742 -0.85 -66.57 -8.15
C THR A 742 -1.26 -65.49 -9.16
N PHE A 743 -0.94 -64.23 -8.89
CA PHE A 743 -1.33 -63.08 -9.72
C PHE A 743 -0.14 -62.17 -10.03
N PHE A 744 0.04 -61.88 -11.32
CA PHE A 744 1.02 -60.92 -11.84
C PHE A 744 0.34 -59.77 -12.58
N GLY A 745 0.80 -58.56 -12.33
CA GLY A 745 0.41 -57.37 -13.08
C GLY A 745 1.11 -57.29 -14.45
N THR A 746 0.67 -56.33 -15.24
CA THR A 746 1.23 -56.02 -16.56
C THR A 746 2.67 -55.55 -16.45
N ASN A 747 3.50 -55.83 -17.47
CA ASN A 747 4.88 -55.36 -17.59
C ASN A 747 5.81 -55.75 -16.43
N THR A 748 5.46 -56.77 -15.63
CA THR A 748 6.18 -57.09 -14.37
C THR A 748 7.69 -57.26 -14.56
N PHE A 749 8.13 -58.04 -15.55
CA PHE A 749 9.55 -58.28 -15.85
C PHE A 749 9.98 -57.65 -17.19
N ASN A 750 9.18 -56.77 -17.77
CA ASN A 750 9.51 -56.19 -19.08
C ASN A 750 10.85 -55.44 -19.01
N GLY A 751 11.77 -55.77 -19.92
CA GLY A 751 13.11 -55.20 -20.01
C GLY A 751 14.13 -55.78 -19.03
N CYS A 752 13.84 -56.90 -18.34
CA CYS A 752 14.82 -57.66 -17.58
C CYS A 752 15.74 -58.46 -18.52
N ALA A 753 16.63 -57.76 -19.21
CA ALA A 753 17.42 -58.32 -20.31
C ALA A 753 18.30 -59.52 -19.91
N ASN A 754 18.76 -59.59 -18.66
CA ASN A 754 19.59 -60.70 -18.15
C ASN A 754 18.81 -61.85 -17.50
N LEU A 755 17.48 -61.75 -17.42
CA LEU A 755 16.66 -62.76 -16.74
C LEU A 755 16.72 -64.08 -17.51
N ARG A 756 17.24 -65.13 -16.87
CA ARG A 756 17.42 -66.47 -17.43
C ARG A 756 16.63 -67.56 -16.70
N GLU A 757 16.40 -67.39 -15.40
CA GLU A 757 15.72 -68.38 -14.56
C GLU A 757 14.52 -67.77 -13.87
N VAL A 758 13.33 -68.36 -14.06
CA VAL A 758 12.08 -67.88 -13.49
C VAL A 758 11.32 -69.05 -12.87
N ASN A 759 11.13 -69.01 -11.55
CA ASN A 759 10.36 -70.01 -10.81
C ASN A 759 9.06 -69.41 -10.29
N ILE A 760 7.95 -69.69 -11.00
CA ILE A 760 6.59 -69.18 -10.72
C ILE A 760 5.53 -70.30 -10.81
N PRO A 761 5.62 -71.34 -9.97
CA PRO A 761 4.88 -72.59 -10.13
C PRO A 761 3.36 -72.45 -9.91
N LYS A 762 2.92 -71.35 -9.27
CA LYS A 762 1.52 -71.07 -8.98
C LYS A 762 0.87 -70.03 -9.90
N ALA A 763 1.58 -69.56 -10.92
CA ALA A 763 1.05 -68.58 -11.86
C ALA A 763 -0.04 -69.21 -12.76
N ASP A 764 -1.26 -68.67 -12.70
CA ASP A 764 -2.36 -69.08 -13.59
C ASP A 764 -2.40 -68.24 -14.87
N THR A 765 -1.87 -67.00 -14.83
CA THR A 765 -1.93 -66.04 -15.93
C THR A 765 -0.58 -65.38 -16.21
N LEU A 766 -0.31 -65.10 -17.49
CA LEU A 766 0.75 -64.20 -17.92
C LEU A 766 0.13 -62.91 -18.46
N GLY A 767 0.35 -61.79 -17.76
CA GLY A 767 -0.24 -60.50 -18.12
C GLY A 767 0.42 -59.83 -19.33
N PHE A 768 -0.21 -58.75 -19.81
CA PHE A 768 0.28 -57.92 -20.92
C PHE A 768 1.76 -57.58 -20.76
N GLN A 769 2.57 -57.90 -21.78
CA GLN A 769 4.01 -57.62 -21.82
C GLN A 769 4.84 -58.15 -20.63
N MET A 770 4.38 -59.17 -19.89
CA MET A 770 5.02 -59.61 -18.64
C MET A 770 6.53 -59.86 -18.76
N PHE A 771 7.00 -60.56 -19.80
CA PHE A 771 8.41 -60.85 -20.06
C PHE A 771 8.96 -60.13 -21.30
N SER A 772 8.25 -59.11 -21.81
CA SER A 772 8.68 -58.40 -23.02
C SER A 772 10.14 -57.92 -22.89
N SER A 773 10.96 -58.14 -23.92
CA SER A 773 12.39 -57.77 -23.95
C SER A 773 13.27 -58.46 -22.88
N CYS A 774 12.88 -59.63 -22.38
CA CYS A 774 13.77 -60.52 -21.62
C CYS A 774 14.65 -61.31 -22.60
N THR A 775 15.69 -60.66 -23.14
CA THR A 775 16.48 -61.21 -24.26
C THR A 775 17.32 -62.43 -23.91
N ASN A 776 17.68 -62.63 -22.62
CA ASN A 776 18.43 -63.80 -22.16
C ASN A 776 17.56 -64.91 -21.55
N LEU A 777 16.23 -64.77 -21.57
CA LEU A 777 15.33 -65.81 -21.07
C LEU A 777 15.37 -67.00 -22.03
N SER A 778 16.11 -68.05 -21.67
CA SER A 778 16.32 -69.22 -22.53
C SER A 778 15.28 -70.29 -22.35
N GLU A 779 14.88 -70.56 -21.12
CA GLU A 779 13.90 -71.60 -20.76
C GLU A 779 12.88 -71.04 -19.77
N ILE A 780 11.61 -71.45 -19.91
CA ILE A 780 10.58 -71.17 -18.90
C ILE A 780 9.64 -72.37 -18.72
N PHE A 781 9.35 -72.70 -17.45
CA PHE A 781 8.40 -73.73 -17.05
C PHE A 781 7.18 -73.11 -16.36
N LEU A 782 6.00 -73.42 -16.90
CA LEU A 782 4.73 -72.82 -16.53
C LEU A 782 3.69 -73.91 -16.25
N PRO A 783 3.71 -74.51 -15.04
CA PRO A 783 2.90 -75.70 -14.74
C PRO A 783 1.40 -75.44 -14.66
N ARG A 784 0.96 -74.21 -14.37
CA ARG A 784 -0.46 -73.87 -14.16
C ARG A 784 -1.05 -72.83 -15.11
N VAL A 785 -0.22 -72.19 -15.93
CA VAL A 785 -0.66 -71.09 -16.80
C VAL A 785 -1.71 -71.55 -17.80
N ASN A 786 -2.90 -70.95 -17.71
CA ASN A 786 -4.05 -71.22 -18.59
C ASN A 786 -4.52 -69.97 -19.35
N TYR A 787 -3.88 -68.82 -19.13
CA TYR A 787 -4.20 -67.57 -19.82
C TYR A 787 -2.93 -66.77 -20.13
N ILE A 788 -2.76 -66.36 -21.39
CA ILE A 788 -1.60 -65.59 -21.88
C ILE A 788 -2.10 -64.36 -22.63
N ASP A 789 -1.74 -63.19 -22.14
CA ASP A 789 -2.14 -61.90 -22.70
C ASP A 789 -1.18 -61.41 -23.81
N SER A 790 -1.56 -60.32 -24.49
CA SER A 790 -0.80 -59.76 -25.63
C SER A 790 0.65 -59.48 -25.26
N LYS A 791 1.56 -59.76 -26.20
CA LYS A 791 2.98 -59.40 -26.11
C LYS A 791 3.72 -59.99 -24.90
N ALA A 792 3.19 -61.02 -24.24
CA ALA A 792 3.78 -61.58 -23.01
C ALA A 792 5.27 -61.95 -23.15
N PHE A 793 5.70 -62.43 -24.33
CA PHE A 793 7.09 -62.77 -24.67
C PHE A 793 7.64 -61.96 -25.86
N LEU A 794 7.10 -60.77 -26.11
CA LEU A 794 7.56 -59.89 -27.20
C LEU A 794 9.07 -59.64 -27.06
N LYS A 795 9.86 -59.80 -28.13
CA LYS A 795 11.32 -59.58 -28.14
C LYS A 795 12.12 -60.48 -27.17
N CYS A 796 11.60 -61.65 -26.81
CA CYS A 796 12.37 -62.68 -26.08
C CYS A 796 13.26 -63.48 -27.04
N SER A 797 14.31 -62.85 -27.56
CA SER A 797 15.20 -63.45 -28.58
C SER A 797 16.05 -64.63 -28.08
N GLY A 798 16.19 -64.82 -26.77
CA GLY A 798 16.94 -65.95 -26.19
C GLY A 798 16.11 -67.22 -26.03
N LEU A 799 14.79 -67.14 -26.18
CA LEU A 799 13.87 -68.21 -25.82
C LEU A 799 14.06 -69.44 -26.73
N ASN A 800 14.49 -70.55 -26.13
CA ASN A 800 14.77 -71.81 -26.81
C ASN A 800 13.89 -72.97 -26.31
N THR A 801 13.31 -72.85 -25.11
CA THR A 801 12.47 -73.90 -24.52
C THR A 801 11.30 -73.28 -23.76
N VAL A 802 10.08 -73.72 -24.05
CA VAL A 802 8.88 -73.35 -23.28
C VAL A 802 8.11 -74.60 -22.89
N LYS A 803 7.82 -74.76 -21.59
CA LYS A 803 7.12 -75.93 -21.04
C LYS A 803 5.82 -75.52 -20.34
N PHE A 804 4.68 -76.00 -20.82
CA PHE A 804 3.36 -75.78 -20.20
C PHE A 804 2.84 -77.05 -19.55
N GLY A 805 2.50 -76.99 -18.26
CA GLY A 805 2.00 -78.14 -17.48
C GLY A 805 0.49 -78.14 -17.26
N ALA A 806 -0.24 -77.10 -17.70
CA ALA A 806 -1.67 -76.98 -17.45
C ALA A 806 -2.44 -78.19 -18.02
N THR A 807 -3.37 -78.72 -17.23
CA THR A 807 -4.27 -79.83 -17.63
C THR A 807 -5.58 -79.35 -18.23
N GLY A 808 -5.85 -78.03 -18.20
CA GLY A 808 -7.05 -77.40 -18.73
C GLY A 808 -6.77 -76.53 -19.94
N GLU A 809 -7.78 -75.74 -20.34
CA GLU A 809 -7.71 -74.90 -21.53
C GLU A 809 -6.68 -73.76 -21.41
N ILE A 810 -5.84 -73.55 -22.44
CA ILE A 810 -4.96 -72.37 -22.52
C ILE A 810 -5.55 -71.33 -23.47
N LYS A 811 -5.88 -70.15 -22.95
CA LYS A 811 -6.46 -69.02 -23.68
C LYS A 811 -5.42 -67.97 -24.06
N PHE A 812 -5.46 -67.55 -25.32
CA PHE A 812 -4.71 -66.40 -25.83
C PHE A 812 -5.65 -65.21 -26.01
N ASN A 813 -5.33 -64.06 -25.44
CA ASN A 813 -6.15 -62.86 -25.52
C ASN A 813 -5.61 -61.78 -26.49
N GLY A 814 -4.50 -62.04 -27.17
CA GLY A 814 -3.68 -60.95 -27.67
C GLY A 814 -2.84 -61.22 -28.91
N ALA A 815 -2.56 -60.16 -29.66
CA ALA A 815 -1.61 -60.19 -30.77
C ALA A 815 -0.16 -60.21 -30.26
N GLU A 816 0.76 -60.68 -31.12
CA GLU A 816 2.21 -60.53 -30.95
C GLU A 816 2.81 -61.19 -29.70
N VAL A 817 2.19 -62.23 -29.14
CA VAL A 817 2.67 -62.90 -27.90
C VAL A 817 4.15 -63.29 -27.98
N PHE A 818 4.57 -63.87 -29.10
CA PHE A 818 5.96 -64.25 -29.40
C PHE A 818 6.58 -63.42 -30.53
N SER A 819 6.04 -62.23 -30.83
CA SER A 819 6.61 -61.39 -31.88
C SER A 819 8.07 -61.04 -31.55
N GLU A 820 8.96 -61.09 -32.54
CA GLU A 820 10.41 -60.89 -32.35
C GLU A 820 11.07 -61.82 -31.30
N ALA A 821 10.41 -62.91 -30.91
CA ALA A 821 11.01 -63.99 -30.12
C ALA A 821 11.56 -65.10 -31.03
N SER A 822 12.49 -65.90 -30.52
CA SER A 822 13.14 -66.99 -31.29
C SER A 822 12.30 -68.28 -31.33
N TYR A 823 10.97 -68.15 -31.49
CA TYR A 823 10.04 -69.29 -31.43
C TYR A 823 10.29 -70.34 -32.53
N SER A 824 10.82 -69.95 -33.69
CA SER A 824 11.20 -70.88 -34.78
C SER A 824 12.37 -71.79 -34.45
N THR A 825 13.15 -71.44 -33.43
CA THR A 825 14.23 -72.26 -32.88
C THR A 825 13.88 -72.83 -31.50
N CYS A 826 12.65 -72.61 -31.03
CA CYS A 826 12.21 -72.96 -29.69
C CYS A 826 11.51 -74.33 -29.67
N ASP A 827 11.89 -75.17 -28.71
CA ASP A 827 11.21 -76.44 -28.40
C ASP A 827 10.03 -76.15 -27.47
N LEU A 828 8.81 -76.53 -27.88
CA LEU A 828 7.58 -76.37 -27.12
C LEU A 828 7.17 -77.71 -26.49
N TYR A 829 6.98 -77.75 -25.18
CA TYR A 829 6.50 -78.92 -24.46
C TYR A 829 5.11 -78.68 -23.88
N LEU A 830 4.18 -79.59 -24.17
CA LEU A 830 2.77 -79.51 -23.77
C LEU A 830 2.38 -80.74 -22.93
N ASN A 831 1.50 -80.57 -21.94
CA ASN A 831 1.03 -81.68 -21.11
C ASN A 831 0.35 -82.78 -21.96
N ALA A 832 0.78 -84.03 -21.78
CA ALA A 832 0.29 -85.20 -22.49
C ALA A 832 -1.17 -85.58 -22.16
N ASN A 833 -1.72 -85.12 -21.04
CA ASN A 833 -3.09 -85.43 -20.59
C ASN A 833 -4.18 -84.62 -21.32
N GLY A 834 -3.85 -83.98 -22.45
CA GLY A 834 -4.81 -83.35 -23.36
C GLY A 834 -5.03 -81.88 -23.04
N ILE A 835 -4.30 -80.99 -23.71
CA ILE A 835 -4.62 -79.56 -23.72
C ILE A 835 -5.68 -79.32 -24.80
N GLU A 836 -6.89 -78.94 -24.40
CA GLU A 836 -7.84 -78.29 -25.31
C GLU A 836 -7.47 -76.80 -25.43
N ILE A 837 -7.26 -76.28 -26.65
CA ILE A 837 -6.87 -74.88 -26.87
C ILE A 837 -8.02 -74.20 -27.60
N GLN A 838 -8.64 -73.15 -27.03
CA GLN A 838 -9.58 -72.31 -27.79
C GLN A 838 -8.94 -70.97 -28.17
N ASN A 839 -9.20 -70.59 -29.43
CA ASN A 839 -8.83 -69.29 -29.99
C ASN A 839 -9.84 -68.23 -29.54
N VAL A 840 -9.41 -67.26 -28.74
CA VAL A 840 -10.26 -66.10 -28.42
C VAL A 840 -10.04 -64.95 -29.43
N THR A 841 -8.92 -64.97 -30.16
CA THR A 841 -8.51 -63.92 -31.14
C THR A 841 -7.90 -64.45 -32.45
N GLY A 842 -8.00 -65.76 -32.72
CA GLY A 842 -7.39 -66.38 -33.91
C GLY A 842 -5.88 -66.60 -33.83
N THR A 843 -5.32 -66.64 -32.62
CA THR A 843 -3.89 -66.96 -32.37
C THR A 843 -3.79 -68.20 -31.47
N SER A 844 -3.20 -69.27 -32.01
CA SER A 844 -2.94 -70.57 -31.38
C SER A 844 -1.43 -70.85 -31.39
N TRP A 845 -0.97 -71.79 -30.56
CA TRP A 845 0.38 -72.33 -30.67
C TRP A 845 0.70 -72.84 -32.09
N LYS A 846 -0.30 -73.36 -32.82
CA LYS A 846 -0.17 -73.83 -34.20
C LYS A 846 0.10 -72.72 -35.22
N ASP A 847 -0.23 -71.47 -34.88
CA ASP A 847 -0.02 -70.32 -35.77
C ASP A 847 1.45 -69.84 -35.73
N TYR A 848 2.23 -70.34 -34.78
CA TYR A 848 3.68 -70.18 -34.71
C TYR A 848 4.37 -71.45 -35.24
N VAL A 849 5.39 -71.29 -36.07
CA VAL A 849 6.24 -72.41 -36.53
C VAL A 849 7.29 -72.68 -35.46
N TRP A 850 7.10 -73.72 -34.64
CA TRP A 850 8.05 -74.14 -33.59
C TRP A 850 9.11 -75.11 -34.14
N LYS A 851 10.26 -75.22 -33.45
CA LYS A 851 11.28 -76.23 -33.78
C LYS A 851 10.77 -77.65 -33.51
N SER A 852 10.15 -77.87 -32.37
CA SER A 852 9.43 -79.10 -32.03
C SER A 852 8.25 -78.81 -31.12
N VAL A 853 7.20 -79.63 -31.22
CA VAL A 853 6.10 -79.66 -30.25
C VAL A 853 6.02 -81.06 -29.68
N THR A 854 6.37 -81.21 -28.40
CA THR A 854 6.54 -82.51 -27.74
C THR A 854 5.57 -82.65 -26.57
N PRO A 855 4.70 -83.68 -26.56
CA PRO A 855 3.93 -83.98 -25.37
C PRO A 855 4.84 -84.52 -24.26
N TYR A 856 4.61 -84.10 -23.01
CA TYR A 856 5.31 -84.63 -21.84
C TYR A 856 4.34 -84.81 -20.67
N GLN A 857 4.67 -85.72 -19.75
CA GLN A 857 3.97 -85.81 -18.47
C GLN A 857 4.78 -85.01 -17.44
N PRO A 858 4.28 -83.88 -16.91
CA PRO A 858 4.94 -83.21 -15.81
C PRO A 858 5.03 -84.16 -14.61
N GLU A 859 6.22 -84.30 -14.03
CA GLU A 859 6.36 -84.94 -12.71
C GLU A 859 5.65 -84.07 -11.67
N ASN A 860 4.83 -84.70 -10.81
CA ASN A 860 3.91 -84.05 -9.86
C ASN A 860 4.57 -83.05 -8.91
#